data_AF-A0A8H3TXQ0-F1
#
_entry.id   AF-A0A8H3TXQ0-F1
#
_cell.length_a   1.000
_cell.length_b   1.000
_cell.length_c   1.000
_cell.angle_alpha   90.00
_cell.angle_beta   90.00
_cell.angle_gamma   90.00
#
_symmetry.space_group_name_H-M   'P 1'
#
loop_
_entity.id
_entity.type
_entity.pdbx_description
1 polymer ?
#
loop_
_entity_poly.entity_id
_entity_poly.type
_entity_poly.pdbx_seq_one_letter_code
_entity_poly.pdbx_strand_id
1 'polypeptide(L)'
;MTNSSSVVPPSSQDSKPVHGTHHPRPTDPKTEPESSLPRVPDPTDEQEDPSVSNGPSMVDTGAHEKPSPDFQIAHGEATKDARYFERLLRAQGVNPLGGNKKKKKTVYASALQVVESLAMENSETVVVFDDAKAVGFGVNVVAWADNDKSELANVLEFQTRAGAGTALVGLLANKVDSGGVISVFATTTTLPLLLPALASLELNGTKVIVHVATTRINKDDLAFVDDFGHVVDLLAAIPDTFAVQFSATPKDIVAATASALAANANTTSVVHFIESTYAGRQIQDITYPDPTHAGPVDAVSVYGDVDVDAAAAAAAAADVLVAPASHAANVAIQHGAPVIVLHAWQPSAELAKRVTESKQKKTVHIVAESPAAGRALREIVLASIYASSSTSTRVPVVPAFKSIDAKDTPAFARFGKAHESTASDKTISFYSSATAPLAELLAHLFLASPTLKTSLAQFGSSVAQGVKSVLTLAQAQDAPEYAPVTPQARSDVVWITEPQMLKQTDVLSSLKPNGLVVLVLPWTEEEVPAKLSRAERQLLKDRNARVFLLPPTCNPIVEQIAFLMLYTSTRKLAPKVSRVLEAFYGGYLPREFAEEAQAGLTEVEGVSGWDTTVSEDAKEEPTKADWEWDALAGTHGVVDVNVDSAPQRGDWGLAARRFLFKEAFEYHPASSGAKDDLVAAGAADDLNASVLALRPSLEEKTYVIRVCENRRLTPETYDRNVFHIAFDTAGTGLTYEVGEALGVHGWNDEEEVRDFMRWYGLDADALVSFPSPHDHGKTYETRTVFQLLQQNLDLFGKPSKSFYASLAALATHRGDQRTLRFIAAPEGVALFKKMSEKETVTFADVLRQFKSARPSIEELVGLIPEIKPRHYSIASSQKAVGDRVELLIVTVDWTTPSGSPRFGQCTRYLAKLPVGAQVTVSIKPSVMKLPPLDTQPIIMAGLGTGAAPFRAFIQHRAWQREQGIKVGPLVYYFGSRYRSQEYLYGEEIEAYMTAGIITHAGLAFSRDGKDKSYIQHKMKQDKAMLSQMLLAEGADAAYFYLCGPTWPVPDVYEALVSSLVENGGKERKQAEEYIEELKEAERYVLEVY
;
A
#
# COMPACT_ATOMS: atom_id res chain seq x y z
N MET A 1 -52.31 48.81 8.06
CA MET A 1 -53.56 48.43 8.76
C MET A 1 -53.20 47.22 9.61
N THR A 2 -52.94 47.36 10.91
CA THR A 2 -53.91 47.43 12.04
C THR A 2 -54.66 46.11 12.24
N ASN A 3 -54.77 45.52 13.44
CA ASN A 3 -54.27 45.92 14.77
C ASN A 3 -54.13 44.71 15.73
N SER A 4 -53.57 44.94 16.92
CA SER A 4 -53.47 43.97 18.03
C SER A 4 -54.71 43.94 18.95
N SER A 5 -54.93 42.84 19.68
CA SER A 5 -55.61 42.77 20.99
C SER A 5 -55.61 41.34 21.59
N SER A 6 -56.01 41.18 22.87
CA SER A 6 -55.90 39.95 23.69
C SER A 6 -57.09 39.81 24.68
N VAL A 7 -57.02 38.88 25.66
CA VAL A 7 -58.00 38.58 26.77
C VAL A 7 -59.11 37.55 26.38
N VAL A 8 -59.45 36.38 27.00
CA VAL A 8 -59.35 35.73 28.37
C VAL A 8 -60.65 35.90 29.23
N PRO A 9 -61.15 34.94 30.08
CA PRO A 9 -61.19 33.46 30.14
C PRO A 9 -62.67 32.91 30.16
N PRO A 10 -63.02 31.72 30.73
CA PRO A 10 -63.38 31.61 32.18
C PRO A 10 -63.05 30.23 32.87
N SER A 11 -63.43 30.04 34.15
CA SER A 11 -63.06 28.86 35.00
C SER A 11 -64.00 28.57 36.20
N SER A 12 -64.14 27.30 36.63
CA SER A 12 -64.63 26.81 37.96
C SER A 12 -64.69 25.26 37.96
N GLN A 13 -64.64 24.46 39.04
CA GLN A 13 -64.34 24.56 40.50
C GLN A 13 -64.14 23.12 41.07
N ASP A 14 -63.55 22.78 42.23
CA ASP A 14 -62.83 23.44 43.35
C ASP A 14 -61.75 22.41 43.87
N SER A 15 -61.19 22.23 45.09
CA SER A 15 -61.30 22.75 46.48
C SER A 15 -59.97 22.55 47.28
N LYS A 16 -59.97 22.61 48.64
CA LYS A 16 -58.80 22.86 49.54
C LYS A 16 -59.15 22.64 51.05
N PRO A 17 -58.32 22.93 52.11
CA PRO A 17 -56.82 23.04 52.31
C PRO A 17 -56.22 22.51 53.69
N VAL A 18 -54.93 22.82 53.99
CA VAL A 18 -54.23 23.10 55.32
C VAL A 18 -53.17 22.10 55.92
N HIS A 19 -52.14 22.65 56.61
CA HIS A 19 -50.91 22.09 57.29
C HIS A 19 -51.14 21.48 58.71
N GLY A 20 -50.19 20.91 59.51
CA GLY A 20 -48.69 20.79 59.59
C GLY A 20 -48.27 19.82 60.75
N THR A 21 -47.07 19.72 61.39
CA THR A 21 -45.70 20.33 61.35
C THR A 21 -44.75 19.72 62.44
N HIS A 22 -43.44 20.07 62.50
CA HIS A 22 -42.39 19.85 63.58
C HIS A 22 -41.47 18.57 63.66
N HIS A 23 -40.38 18.68 64.46
CA HIS A 23 -39.08 17.91 64.56
C HIS A 23 -38.82 17.44 66.03
N PRO A 24 -37.75 16.66 66.45
CA PRO A 24 -36.31 16.66 66.03
C PRO A 24 -35.50 15.31 66.10
N ARG A 25 -34.14 15.38 66.07
CA ARG A 25 -33.06 14.36 66.35
C ARG A 25 -32.73 14.25 67.88
N PRO A 26 -31.71 13.49 68.42
CA PRO A 26 -30.67 12.58 67.85
C PRO A 26 -30.43 11.22 68.61
N THR A 27 -29.47 10.37 68.19
CA THR A 27 -28.26 9.86 68.94
C THR A 27 -27.67 8.53 68.39
N ASP A 28 -26.33 8.46 68.25
CA ASP A 28 -25.49 7.24 68.29
C ASP A 28 -24.89 7.09 69.72
N PRO A 29 -24.54 5.89 70.28
CA PRO A 29 -23.23 5.26 69.96
C PRO A 29 -23.00 3.72 70.26
N LYS A 30 -21.84 3.22 69.76
CA LYS A 30 -20.93 2.19 70.36
C LYS A 30 -21.20 0.66 70.29
N THR A 31 -20.08 -0.06 70.46
CA THR A 31 -19.82 -1.46 70.91
C THR A 31 -19.90 -2.65 69.94
N GLU A 32 -18.70 -3.14 69.57
CA GLU A 32 -18.24 -4.55 69.51
C GLU A 32 -18.56 -5.34 70.81
N PRO A 33 -18.45 -6.70 70.92
CA PRO A 33 -17.41 -7.57 70.29
C PRO A 33 -17.76 -9.05 69.94
N GLU A 34 -16.74 -9.81 69.51
CA GLU A 34 -16.52 -11.28 69.68
C GLU A 34 -17.57 -12.30 69.15
N SER A 35 -17.29 -13.57 68.82
CA SER A 35 -16.07 -14.37 68.54
C SER A 35 -16.51 -15.53 67.60
N SER A 36 -15.70 -16.44 67.01
CA SER A 36 -14.45 -17.06 67.45
C SER A 36 -13.64 -17.69 66.30
N LEU A 37 -12.30 -17.55 66.35
CA LEU A 37 -11.34 -18.48 65.72
C LEU A 37 -11.04 -19.64 66.69
N PRO A 38 -10.46 -20.77 66.22
CA PRO A 38 -8.99 -20.91 66.29
C PRO A 38 -8.36 -21.66 65.10
N ARG A 39 -7.04 -21.74 64.93
CA ARG A 39 -5.92 -20.77 65.04
C ARG A 39 -4.65 -21.46 64.48
N VAL A 40 -3.65 -20.67 64.11
CA VAL A 40 -2.30 -21.10 63.68
C VAL A 40 -1.53 -21.78 64.84
N PRO A 41 -0.35 -22.38 64.59
CA PRO A 41 0.86 -21.63 64.94
C PRO A 41 2.01 -21.70 63.91
N ASP A 42 2.87 -20.68 64.01
CA ASP A 42 4.15 -20.49 63.32
C ASP A 42 5.11 -19.85 64.36
N PRO A 43 6.44 -20.10 64.32
CA PRO A 43 7.38 -19.23 65.03
C PRO A 43 8.74 -18.99 64.33
N THR A 44 8.99 -17.73 63.95
CA THR A 44 10.11 -16.82 64.33
C THR A 44 11.59 -17.33 64.34
N ASP A 45 12.67 -16.53 64.44
CA ASP A 45 12.88 -15.13 64.91
C ASP A 45 14.15 -14.44 64.30
N GLU A 46 14.37 -13.19 64.72
CA GLU A 46 15.55 -12.28 64.73
C GLU A 46 17.00 -12.87 64.66
N GLN A 47 18.13 -12.16 64.46
CA GLN A 47 18.57 -10.73 64.44
C GLN A 47 19.75 -10.60 63.38
N GLU A 48 20.72 -9.67 63.25
CA GLU A 48 21.31 -8.47 63.92
C GLU A 48 22.11 -7.63 62.85
N ASP A 49 22.70 -6.46 63.19
CA ASP A 49 23.71 -5.70 62.38
C ASP A 49 24.72 -5.00 63.30
N PRO A 50 26.06 -5.08 63.05
CA PRO A 50 26.83 -3.82 63.08
C PRO A 50 28.12 -3.72 62.20
N SER A 51 28.20 -2.63 61.42
CA SER A 51 29.26 -1.59 61.51
C SER A 51 30.62 -1.62 60.72
N VAL A 52 30.92 -0.45 60.12
CA VAL A 52 32.21 0.32 60.16
C VAL A 52 33.41 -0.03 59.22
N SER A 53 33.58 0.85 58.22
CA SER A 53 34.79 1.37 57.54
C SER A 53 36.04 0.50 57.27
N ASN A 54 36.50 0.50 56.01
CA ASN A 54 37.66 1.30 55.56
C ASN A 54 37.92 1.21 54.04
N GLY A 55 38.44 2.28 53.44
CA GLY A 55 39.22 2.21 52.19
C GLY A 55 40.72 2.06 52.48
N PRO A 56 41.63 1.97 51.48
CA PRO A 56 41.49 2.55 50.14
C PRO A 56 42.06 1.70 48.96
N SER A 57 42.13 2.35 47.79
CA SER A 57 43.08 2.13 46.67
C SER A 57 42.86 0.98 45.68
N MET A 58 43.13 1.32 44.42
CA MET A 58 42.97 0.55 43.18
C MET A 58 43.90 -0.67 43.08
N VAL A 59 43.41 -1.75 42.46
CA VAL A 59 43.97 -2.28 41.19
C VAL A 59 42.80 -2.73 40.31
N ASP A 60 42.85 -2.47 39.00
CA ASP A 60 41.88 -2.93 38.02
C ASP A 60 42.38 -4.22 37.32
N THR A 61 41.60 -5.29 37.40
CA THR A 61 41.70 -6.47 36.53
C THR A 61 40.29 -7.07 36.33
N GLY A 62 39.65 -6.74 35.20
CA GLY A 62 38.30 -7.22 34.90
C GLY A 62 38.18 -8.75 34.77
N ALA A 63 37.14 -9.32 35.36
CA ALA A 63 36.71 -10.71 35.22
C ALA A 63 35.18 -10.78 35.07
N HIS A 64 34.67 -11.84 34.43
CA HIS A 64 33.26 -11.92 33.99
C HIS A 64 32.24 -11.91 35.15
N GLU A 65 31.34 -10.92 35.14
CA GLU A 65 30.06 -11.00 35.85
C GLU A 65 29.13 -12.00 35.14
N LYS A 66 28.36 -12.78 35.93
CA LYS A 66 27.32 -13.68 35.43
C LYS A 66 25.97 -12.97 35.33
N PRO A 67 25.05 -13.39 34.43
CA PRO A 67 23.67 -12.92 34.43
C PRO A 67 22.89 -13.38 35.68
N SER A 68 21.72 -12.79 35.88
CA SER A 68 20.86 -12.92 37.07
C SER A 68 20.23 -14.32 37.27
N PRO A 69 19.73 -14.65 38.48
CA PRO A 69 19.34 -16.03 38.84
C PRO A 69 18.10 -16.58 38.11
N ASP A 70 17.19 -15.72 37.66
CA ASP A 70 15.82 -16.11 37.25
C ASP A 70 15.73 -16.90 35.92
N PHE A 71 16.86 -17.25 35.32
CA PHE A 71 16.95 -18.03 34.07
C PHE A 71 17.49 -19.46 34.23
N GLN A 72 17.63 -19.98 35.46
CA GLN A 72 18.24 -21.30 35.72
C GLN A 72 17.26 -22.47 35.95
N ILE A 73 16.31 -22.70 35.05
CA ILE A 73 15.59 -23.99 34.89
C ILE A 73 15.24 -24.22 33.39
N ALA A 74 15.29 -25.49 32.94
CA ALA A 74 14.76 -25.99 31.66
C ALA A 74 15.47 -25.65 30.32
N HIS A 75 16.80 -25.45 30.30
CA HIS A 75 17.55 -25.29 29.03
C HIS A 75 17.48 -26.49 28.05
N GLY A 76 17.28 -27.72 28.52
CA GLY A 76 17.40 -28.93 27.69
C GLY A 76 16.21 -29.22 26.75
N GLU A 77 15.02 -28.73 27.07
CA GLU A 77 13.84 -28.84 26.18
C GLU A 77 13.65 -27.57 25.33
N ALA A 78 14.14 -26.41 25.80
CA ALA A 78 14.02 -25.14 25.11
C ALA A 78 14.61 -25.16 23.68
N THR A 79 15.74 -25.86 23.44
CA THR A 79 16.34 -25.96 22.10
C THR A 79 15.52 -26.79 21.09
N LYS A 80 14.35 -27.31 21.49
CA LYS A 80 13.38 -28.04 20.64
C LYS A 80 12.10 -27.21 20.38
N ASP A 81 11.98 -26.01 20.95
CA ASP A 81 10.93 -25.02 20.63
C ASP A 81 11.39 -24.11 19.47
N ALA A 82 10.57 -23.95 18.44
CA ALA A 82 10.86 -23.05 17.32
C ALA A 82 11.05 -21.59 17.77
N ARG A 83 10.34 -21.13 18.82
CA ARG A 83 10.47 -19.77 19.37
C ARG A 83 11.75 -19.57 20.20
N TYR A 84 12.59 -20.59 20.37
CA TYR A 84 13.88 -20.44 21.04
C TYR A 84 14.86 -19.60 20.20
N PHE A 85 14.99 -19.93 18.91
CA PHE A 85 15.93 -19.24 18.02
C PHE A 85 15.53 -17.78 17.78
N GLU A 86 14.22 -17.53 17.57
CA GLU A 86 13.65 -16.17 17.49
C GLU A 86 14.00 -15.32 18.73
N ARG A 87 13.87 -15.89 19.93
CA ARG A 87 14.21 -15.22 21.20
C ARG A 87 15.71 -15.03 21.37
N LEU A 88 16.53 -16.00 20.99
CA LEU A 88 17.99 -15.94 21.07
C LEU A 88 18.55 -14.84 20.16
N LEU A 89 18.03 -14.72 18.93
CA LEU A 89 18.43 -13.71 17.96
C LEU A 89 17.97 -12.31 18.41
N ARG A 90 16.69 -12.15 18.81
CA ARG A 90 16.18 -10.87 19.38
C ARG A 90 16.95 -10.41 20.61
N ALA A 91 17.42 -11.31 21.47
CA ALA A 91 18.21 -10.95 22.66
C ALA A 91 19.62 -10.41 22.33
N GLN A 92 20.11 -10.61 21.10
CA GLN A 92 21.44 -10.17 20.66
C GLN A 92 21.41 -8.95 19.72
N GLY A 93 20.24 -8.58 19.20
CA GLY A 93 20.06 -7.40 18.35
C GLY A 93 20.05 -6.05 19.10
N VAL A 94 19.87 -4.97 18.34
CA VAL A 94 19.67 -3.60 18.86
C VAL A 94 18.23 -3.41 19.35
N ASN A 95 18.10 -2.82 20.53
CA ASN A 95 16.83 -2.48 21.18
C ASN A 95 17.08 -1.25 22.09
N PRO A 96 16.36 -0.12 21.90
CA PRO A 96 16.62 1.12 22.64
C PRO A 96 16.35 1.02 24.15
N LEU A 97 15.60 0.02 24.60
CA LEU A 97 15.27 -0.21 26.01
C LEU A 97 16.09 -1.34 26.66
N GLY A 98 16.65 -2.26 25.86
CA GLY A 98 17.26 -3.50 26.33
C GLY A 98 18.56 -3.35 27.12
N GLY A 99 18.90 -4.33 27.96
CA GLY A 99 20.05 -4.34 28.87
C GLY A 99 21.46 -4.29 28.25
N ASN A 100 21.58 -4.05 26.94
CA ASN A 100 22.86 -3.83 26.26
C ASN A 100 23.46 -2.42 26.49
N LYS A 101 22.90 -1.63 27.43
CA LYS A 101 23.25 -0.23 27.77
C LYS A 101 24.68 -0.01 28.34
N LYS A 102 25.74 -0.47 27.66
CA LYS A 102 27.13 -0.04 27.91
C LYS A 102 27.63 0.76 26.69
N LYS A 103 27.87 2.06 26.90
CA LYS A 103 28.35 3.02 25.89
C LYS A 103 29.59 2.50 25.15
N LYS A 104 29.71 2.77 23.84
CA LYS A 104 30.79 2.29 22.94
C LYS A 104 30.88 0.76 22.78
N LYS A 105 29.84 -0.01 23.11
CA LYS A 105 29.76 -1.45 22.82
C LYS A 105 29.51 -1.67 21.32
N THR A 106 30.15 -2.68 20.73
CA THR A 106 29.79 -3.19 19.41
C THR A 106 28.47 -3.95 19.47
N VAL A 107 27.54 -3.59 18.60
CA VAL A 107 26.25 -4.24 18.42
C VAL A 107 26.21 -4.92 17.05
N TYR A 108 25.45 -6.01 16.95
CA TYR A 108 25.15 -6.63 15.66
C TYR A 108 23.82 -6.10 15.15
N ALA A 109 23.88 -5.34 14.05
CA ALA A 109 22.74 -4.69 13.45
C ALA A 109 23.05 -4.25 12.02
N SER A 110 21.99 -3.95 11.27
CA SER A 110 22.10 -3.12 10.07
C SER A 110 22.30 -1.65 10.47
N ALA A 111 22.85 -0.83 9.57
CA ALA A 111 22.98 0.60 9.86
C ALA A 111 21.61 1.29 10.04
N LEU A 112 20.57 0.87 9.30
CA LEU A 112 19.22 1.40 9.47
C LEU A 112 18.66 1.11 10.87
N GLN A 113 18.86 -0.09 11.42
CA GLN A 113 18.43 -0.42 12.79
C GLN A 113 19.11 0.48 13.84
N VAL A 114 20.37 0.86 13.63
CA VAL A 114 21.09 1.78 14.53
C VAL A 114 20.61 3.23 14.34
N VAL A 115 20.31 3.66 13.11
CA VAL A 115 19.68 4.97 12.84
C VAL A 115 18.32 5.08 13.54
N GLU A 116 17.51 4.04 13.44
CA GLU A 116 16.18 3.97 14.07
C GLU A 116 16.26 3.97 15.60
N SER A 117 17.22 3.25 16.19
CA SER A 117 17.46 3.27 17.65
C SER A 117 17.92 4.65 18.13
N LEU A 118 18.88 5.26 17.44
CA LEU A 118 19.38 6.59 17.79
C LEU A 118 18.29 7.66 17.67
N ALA A 119 17.43 7.59 16.64
CA ALA A 119 16.29 8.49 16.50
C ALA A 119 15.30 8.34 17.66
N MET A 120 14.97 7.11 18.07
CA MET A 120 14.07 6.84 19.19
C MET A 120 14.64 7.23 20.56
N GLU A 121 15.97 7.23 20.72
CA GLU A 121 16.68 7.64 21.93
C GLU A 121 16.90 9.16 22.06
N ASN A 122 16.95 9.89 20.94
CA ASN A 122 17.40 11.30 20.92
C ASN A 122 16.40 12.29 20.30
N SER A 123 15.21 11.84 19.87
CA SER A 123 14.12 12.72 19.41
C SER A 123 12.94 12.78 20.40
N GLU A 124 12.28 13.93 20.48
CA GLU A 124 11.02 14.10 21.20
C GLU A 124 9.85 13.46 20.42
N THR A 125 9.98 13.37 19.10
CA THR A 125 8.99 12.78 18.20
C THR A 125 9.66 12.22 16.95
N VAL A 126 9.20 11.06 16.50
CA VAL A 126 9.63 10.44 15.24
C VAL A 126 8.43 10.33 14.30
N VAL A 127 8.56 10.89 13.10
CA VAL A 127 7.56 10.78 12.03
C VAL A 127 8.04 9.74 11.01
N VAL A 128 7.21 8.76 10.67
CA VAL A 128 7.51 7.75 9.66
C VAL A 128 6.49 7.85 8.54
N PHE A 129 6.95 8.00 7.30
CA PHE A 129 6.09 8.00 6.12
C PHE A 129 5.83 6.57 5.60
N ASP A 130 4.65 6.34 5.02
CA ASP A 130 4.25 5.02 4.51
C ASP A 130 5.16 4.50 3.37
N ASP A 131 5.72 5.38 2.52
CA ASP A 131 6.72 4.99 1.53
C ASP A 131 8.08 4.58 2.15
N ALA A 132 8.49 5.23 3.25
CA ALA A 132 9.67 4.83 4.02
C ALA A 132 9.44 3.45 4.68
N LYS A 133 8.27 3.25 5.30
CA LYS A 133 7.85 1.97 5.88
C LYS A 133 7.84 0.86 4.83
N ALA A 134 7.36 1.15 3.61
CA ALA A 134 7.35 0.21 2.49
C ALA A 134 8.75 -0.20 2.02
N VAL A 135 9.75 0.69 2.07
CA VAL A 135 11.16 0.32 1.82
C VAL A 135 11.88 -0.25 3.05
N GLY A 136 11.16 -0.58 4.13
CA GLY A 136 11.76 -1.15 5.34
C GLY A 136 12.58 -0.15 6.17
N PHE A 137 12.26 1.15 6.10
CA PHE A 137 12.96 2.22 6.79
C PHE A 137 12.03 2.94 7.78
N GLY A 138 12.40 2.96 9.06
CA GLY A 138 11.52 3.39 10.15
C GLY A 138 10.56 2.30 10.66
N VAL A 139 10.78 1.03 10.29
CA VAL A 139 9.88 -0.08 10.67
C VAL A 139 10.06 -0.51 12.13
N ASN A 140 11.30 -0.54 12.63
CA ASN A 140 11.59 -0.93 14.01
C ASN A 140 11.12 0.15 15.00
N VAL A 141 11.20 1.43 14.59
CA VAL A 141 10.63 2.60 15.30
C VAL A 141 9.17 2.36 15.70
N VAL A 142 8.32 1.98 14.75
CA VAL A 142 6.90 1.69 14.98
C VAL A 142 6.74 0.46 15.88
N ALA A 143 7.46 -0.63 15.58
CA ALA A 143 7.39 -1.88 16.34
C ALA A 143 7.84 -1.74 17.80
N TRP A 144 8.75 -0.83 18.13
CA TRP A 144 9.17 -0.55 19.51
C TRP A 144 8.11 0.28 20.27
N ALA A 145 7.50 1.27 19.62
CA ALA A 145 6.50 2.15 20.24
C ALA A 145 5.18 1.46 20.60
N ASP A 146 4.80 0.39 19.88
CA ASP A 146 3.65 -0.43 20.24
C ASP A 146 3.87 -1.23 21.53
N ASN A 147 5.12 -1.64 21.80
CA ASN A 147 5.46 -2.55 22.89
C ASN A 147 5.77 -1.85 24.22
N ASP A 148 6.32 -0.64 24.21
CA ASP A 148 6.70 0.07 25.45
C ASP A 148 6.47 1.58 25.35
N LYS A 149 5.76 2.16 26.34
CA LYS A 149 5.11 3.48 26.22
C LYS A 149 5.53 4.53 27.26
N SER A 150 6.63 4.31 27.97
CA SER A 150 7.01 5.14 29.13
C SER A 150 8.36 5.89 29.03
N GLU A 151 9.32 5.43 28.22
CA GLU A 151 10.67 6.04 28.10
C GLU A 151 11.10 6.40 26.66
N LEU A 152 10.24 6.20 25.64
CA LEU A 152 10.60 6.37 24.22
C LEU A 152 9.94 7.60 23.57
N ALA A 153 10.53 8.04 22.45
CA ALA A 153 9.99 9.10 21.58
C ALA A 153 8.56 8.80 21.10
N ASN A 154 7.73 9.84 20.95
CA ASN A 154 6.39 9.69 20.40
C ASN A 154 6.45 9.42 18.88
N VAL A 155 5.90 8.30 18.41
CA VAL A 155 5.91 7.90 17.00
C VAL A 155 4.61 8.30 16.29
N LEU A 156 4.71 8.83 15.06
CA LEU A 156 3.58 9.23 14.23
C LEU A 156 3.74 8.69 12.80
N GLU A 157 2.74 7.96 12.31
CA GLU A 157 2.71 7.44 10.93
C GLU A 157 1.95 8.38 9.99
N PHE A 158 2.61 8.86 8.93
CA PHE A 158 2.08 9.81 7.95
C PHE A 158 1.99 9.19 6.54
N GLN A 159 1.08 9.73 5.72
CA GLN A 159 0.89 9.29 4.32
C GLN A 159 1.66 10.15 3.32
N THR A 160 2.29 9.50 2.34
CA THR A 160 3.04 10.12 1.26
C THR A 160 2.11 10.62 0.15
N ARG A 161 1.64 11.85 0.34
CA ARG A 161 0.66 12.52 -0.54
C ARG A 161 0.89 14.03 -0.62
N ALA A 162 0.24 14.70 -1.58
CA ALA A 162 0.23 16.15 -1.65
C ALA A 162 -0.26 16.76 -0.31
N GLY A 163 0.50 17.73 0.23
CA GLY A 163 0.26 18.29 1.57
C GLY A 163 0.96 17.56 2.72
N ALA A 164 1.79 16.53 2.47
CA ALA A 164 2.64 15.89 3.48
C ALA A 164 3.46 16.92 4.30
N GLY A 165 4.10 17.88 3.63
CA GLY A 165 4.82 18.96 4.31
C GLY A 165 3.92 19.83 5.21
N THR A 166 2.66 20.07 4.82
CA THR A 166 1.69 20.82 5.61
C THR A 166 1.29 20.08 6.90
N ALA A 167 1.25 18.74 6.87
CA ALA A 167 1.03 17.94 8.08
C ALA A 167 2.21 18.05 9.06
N LEU A 168 3.45 18.09 8.56
CA LEU A 168 4.65 18.31 9.37
C LEU A 168 4.68 19.73 9.96
N VAL A 169 4.28 20.76 9.21
CA VAL A 169 4.08 22.12 9.72
C VAL A 169 3.00 22.17 10.81
N GLY A 170 1.88 21.46 10.61
CA GLY A 170 0.81 21.36 11.61
C GLY A 170 1.24 20.67 12.91
N LEU A 171 2.15 19.70 12.84
CA LEU A 171 2.77 19.08 14.03
C LEU A 171 3.67 20.09 14.77
N LEU A 172 4.54 20.79 14.04
CA LEU A 172 5.48 21.78 14.59
C LEU A 172 4.76 22.98 15.21
N ALA A 173 3.67 23.46 14.58
CA ALA A 173 2.83 24.53 15.09
C ALA A 173 2.14 24.22 16.44
N ASN A 174 2.06 22.94 16.83
CA ASN A 174 1.56 22.50 18.15
C ASN A 174 2.67 22.27 19.19
N LYS A 175 3.95 22.47 18.84
CA LYS A 175 5.12 22.25 19.72
C LYS A 175 6.06 23.46 19.84
N VAL A 176 5.55 24.65 19.55
CA VAL A 176 6.33 25.91 19.41
C VAL A 176 7.24 26.25 20.61
N ASP A 177 6.91 25.76 21.82
CA ASP A 177 7.63 26.07 23.06
C ASP A 177 8.56 24.94 23.60
N SER A 178 8.69 23.77 22.93
CA SER A 178 9.41 22.61 23.53
C SER A 178 10.93 22.56 23.29
N GLY A 179 11.43 23.14 22.19
CA GLY A 179 12.86 23.14 21.86
C GLY A 179 13.48 21.76 21.58
N GLY A 180 12.66 20.78 21.20
CA GLY A 180 13.08 19.39 21.01
C GLY A 180 13.77 19.09 19.66
N VAL A 181 14.09 17.81 19.47
CA VAL A 181 14.55 17.25 18.18
C VAL A 181 13.45 16.38 17.58
N ILE A 182 13.19 16.50 16.28
CA ILE A 182 12.21 15.70 15.54
C ILE A 182 12.89 15.00 14.37
N SER A 183 12.86 13.66 14.38
CA SER A 183 13.32 12.83 13.27
C SER A 183 12.16 12.53 12.32
N VAL A 184 12.42 12.61 11.01
CA VAL A 184 11.46 12.28 9.95
C VAL A 184 12.09 11.22 9.03
N PHE A 185 11.43 10.07 8.89
CA PHE A 185 11.84 8.97 8.01
C PHE A 185 11.05 9.06 6.70
N ALA A 186 11.77 9.27 5.59
CA ALA A 186 11.22 9.51 4.25
C ALA A 186 12.05 8.78 3.16
N THR A 187 11.56 8.74 1.92
CA THR A 187 12.37 8.36 0.73
C THR A 187 12.56 9.55 -0.24
N THR A 188 13.30 9.33 -1.33
CA THR A 188 13.39 10.26 -2.48
C THR A 188 12.02 10.62 -3.08
N THR A 189 10.99 9.79 -2.89
CA THR A 189 9.62 10.05 -3.35
C THR A 189 8.87 11.04 -2.43
N THR A 190 9.12 10.97 -1.12
CA THR A 190 8.51 11.86 -0.12
C THR A 190 9.16 13.22 -0.06
N LEU A 191 10.50 13.31 -0.14
CA LEU A 191 11.21 14.58 0.03
C LEU A 191 10.63 15.74 -0.83
N PRO A 192 10.34 15.58 -2.15
CA PRO A 192 9.73 16.64 -2.97
C PRO A 192 8.41 17.21 -2.42
N LEU A 193 7.63 16.39 -1.70
CA LEU A 193 6.35 16.77 -1.09
C LEU A 193 6.53 17.49 0.26
N LEU A 194 7.74 17.45 0.83
CA LEU A 194 8.14 18.18 2.03
C LEU A 194 8.80 19.52 1.70
N LEU A 195 9.64 19.60 0.65
CA LEU A 195 10.47 20.78 0.33
C LEU A 195 9.71 22.14 0.37
N PRO A 196 8.49 22.29 -0.18
CA PRO A 196 7.75 23.57 -0.12
C PRO A 196 7.41 24.01 1.31
N ALA A 197 7.22 23.06 2.22
CA ALA A 197 6.96 23.32 3.63
C ALA A 197 8.26 23.54 4.43
N LEU A 198 9.33 22.81 4.11
CA LEU A 198 10.64 23.04 4.74
C LEU A 198 11.14 24.47 4.46
N ALA A 199 10.84 25.03 3.29
CA ALA A 199 11.19 26.41 2.92
C ALA A 199 10.39 27.50 3.68
N SER A 200 9.33 27.13 4.39
CA SER A 200 8.43 28.06 5.11
C SER A 200 8.32 27.78 6.61
N LEU A 201 9.22 26.94 7.17
CA LEU A 201 9.20 26.55 8.57
C LEU A 201 9.95 27.52 9.49
N GLU A 202 9.20 28.22 10.34
CA GLU A 202 9.73 28.91 11.53
C GLU A 202 10.03 27.86 12.62
N LEU A 203 11.30 27.46 12.72
CA LEU A 203 11.73 26.33 13.57
C LEU A 203 11.77 26.64 15.08
N ASN A 204 11.89 27.91 15.47
CA ASN A 204 11.78 28.40 16.86
C ASN A 204 12.57 27.61 17.92
N GLY A 205 13.76 27.12 17.55
CA GLY A 205 14.64 26.33 18.42
C GLY A 205 14.45 24.81 18.35
N THR A 206 13.39 24.34 17.69
CA THR A 206 13.16 22.91 17.41
C THR A 206 14.03 22.46 16.24
N LYS A 207 14.79 21.36 16.40
CA LYS A 207 15.67 20.81 15.36
C LYS A 207 14.95 19.73 14.56
N VAL A 208 14.90 19.86 13.23
CA VAL A 208 14.29 18.84 12.35
C VAL A 208 15.39 18.10 11.60
N ILE A 209 15.33 16.77 11.62
CA ILE A 209 16.26 15.89 10.92
C ILE A 209 15.45 15.00 9.98
N VAL A 210 15.54 15.26 8.67
CA VAL A 210 14.88 14.47 7.64
C VAL A 210 15.85 13.42 7.14
N HIS A 211 15.70 12.19 7.64
CA HIS A 211 16.43 11.03 7.16
C HIS A 211 15.77 10.52 5.89
N VAL A 212 16.52 10.42 4.80
CA VAL A 212 16.03 10.10 3.46
C VAL A 212 16.70 8.83 2.95
N ALA A 213 15.93 7.75 2.87
CA ALA A 213 16.34 6.52 2.18
C ALA A 213 16.52 6.80 0.69
N THR A 214 17.67 6.38 0.12
CA THR A 214 17.87 6.41 -1.34
C THR A 214 17.25 5.20 -2.04
N THR A 215 16.81 4.17 -1.33
CA THR A 215 16.03 3.07 -1.91
C THR A 215 14.63 3.54 -2.29
N ARG A 216 14.17 3.16 -3.47
CA ARG A 216 12.73 3.12 -3.81
C ARG A 216 12.30 1.72 -4.23
N ILE A 217 11.00 1.48 -4.17
CA ILE A 217 10.35 0.37 -4.87
C ILE A 217 10.12 0.79 -6.32
N ASN A 218 10.43 -0.07 -7.28
CA ASN A 218 10.03 0.13 -8.67
C ASN A 218 8.59 -0.37 -8.90
N LYS A 219 7.78 0.41 -9.62
CA LYS A 219 6.32 0.19 -9.64
C LYS A 219 5.87 -0.96 -10.54
N ASP A 220 6.70 -1.34 -11.51
CA ASP A 220 6.34 -2.30 -12.55
C ASP A 220 6.68 -3.75 -12.16
N ASP A 221 7.66 -3.94 -11.27
CA ASP A 221 8.25 -5.24 -10.88
C ASP A 221 8.45 -5.41 -9.36
N LEU A 222 8.14 -4.39 -8.55
CA LEU A 222 8.37 -4.33 -7.09
C LEU A 222 9.83 -4.46 -6.65
N ALA A 223 10.80 -4.37 -7.57
CA ALA A 223 12.22 -4.48 -7.26
C ALA A 223 12.72 -3.30 -6.41
N PHE A 224 13.68 -3.56 -5.53
CA PHE A 224 14.40 -2.48 -4.85
C PHE A 224 15.46 -1.84 -5.75
N VAL A 225 15.37 -0.53 -5.93
CA VAL A 225 16.26 0.27 -6.79
C VAL A 225 16.89 1.39 -5.98
N ASP A 226 18.21 1.57 -6.12
CA ASP A 226 18.89 2.76 -5.59
C ASP A 226 18.60 3.98 -6.47
N ASP A 227 18.05 5.01 -5.85
CA ASP A 227 17.48 6.20 -6.48
C ASP A 227 18.37 7.45 -6.27
N PHE A 228 19.63 7.24 -5.89
CA PHE A 228 20.64 8.29 -5.67
C PHE A 228 20.76 9.29 -6.85
N GLY A 229 20.40 8.86 -8.07
CA GLY A 229 20.32 9.73 -9.25
C GLY A 229 19.31 10.88 -9.12
N HIS A 230 18.11 10.64 -8.56
CA HIS A 230 17.09 11.67 -8.41
C HIS A 230 17.36 12.62 -7.24
N VAL A 231 18.09 12.16 -6.21
CA VAL A 231 18.53 13.01 -5.08
C VAL A 231 19.21 14.29 -5.56
N VAL A 232 20.02 14.19 -6.63
CA VAL A 232 20.77 15.30 -7.23
C VAL A 232 19.86 16.43 -7.69
N ASP A 233 18.72 16.10 -8.31
CA ASP A 233 17.77 17.07 -8.84
C ASP A 233 16.98 17.77 -7.72
N LEU A 234 16.89 17.15 -6.52
CA LEU A 234 16.25 17.71 -5.33
C LEU A 234 17.15 18.69 -4.56
N LEU A 235 18.48 18.57 -4.67
CA LEU A 235 19.44 19.43 -3.95
C LEU A 235 19.23 20.93 -4.20
N ALA A 236 18.76 21.32 -5.38
CA ALA A 236 18.52 22.71 -5.75
C ALA A 236 17.24 23.31 -5.13
N ALA A 237 16.42 22.50 -4.47
CA ALA A 237 15.17 22.89 -3.82
C ALA A 237 15.15 22.62 -2.29
N ILE A 238 16.27 22.16 -1.71
CA ILE A 238 16.47 22.16 -0.26
C ILE A 238 16.71 23.60 0.20
N PRO A 239 16.06 24.09 1.28
CA PRO A 239 16.25 25.46 1.76
C PRO A 239 17.64 25.67 2.38
N ASP A 240 18.21 26.87 2.24
CA ASP A 240 19.50 27.26 2.84
C ASP A 240 19.50 27.21 4.40
N THR A 241 18.35 27.01 5.05
CA THR A 241 18.22 26.78 6.50
C THR A 241 18.50 25.33 6.93
N PHE A 242 18.66 24.40 5.98
CA PHE A 242 18.98 22.99 6.24
C PHE A 242 20.40 22.66 5.76
N ALA A 243 21.19 22.02 6.62
CA ALA A 243 22.43 21.38 6.19
C ALA A 243 22.12 20.09 5.40
N VAL A 244 22.96 19.76 4.41
CA VAL A 244 22.78 18.55 3.60
C VAL A 244 23.94 17.59 3.83
N GLN A 245 23.59 16.37 4.26
CA GLN A 245 24.53 15.30 4.57
C GLN A 245 24.21 14.06 3.75
N PHE A 246 25.25 13.36 3.29
CA PHE A 246 25.17 12.07 2.60
C PHE A 246 25.88 11.00 3.43
N SER A 247 25.50 9.73 3.29
CA SER A 247 26.22 8.61 3.91
C SER A 247 26.08 7.32 3.12
N ALA A 248 27.21 6.70 2.78
CA ALA A 248 27.31 5.57 1.86
C ALA A 248 28.00 4.31 2.42
N THR A 249 28.44 4.35 3.69
CA THR A 249 28.94 3.16 4.41
C THR A 249 28.21 3.02 5.76
N PRO A 250 28.11 1.81 6.34
CA PRO A 250 27.43 1.61 7.63
C PRO A 250 27.97 2.52 8.74
N LYS A 251 29.29 2.75 8.75
CA LYS A 251 30.00 3.60 9.71
C LYS A 251 29.66 5.08 9.50
N ASP A 252 29.64 5.56 8.26
CA ASP A 252 29.27 6.94 7.95
C ASP A 252 27.80 7.21 8.30
N ILE A 253 26.90 6.29 7.96
CA ILE A 253 25.45 6.41 8.24
C ILE A 253 25.20 6.61 9.74
N VAL A 254 25.85 5.79 10.58
CA VAL A 254 25.70 5.84 12.04
C VAL A 254 26.40 7.06 12.65
N ALA A 255 27.61 7.40 12.19
CA ALA A 255 28.33 8.59 12.68
C ALA A 255 27.63 9.90 12.29
N ALA A 256 27.10 10.00 11.07
CA ALA A 256 26.30 11.12 10.59
C ALA A 256 25.04 11.31 11.43
N THR A 257 24.27 10.23 11.63
CA THR A 257 23.04 10.24 12.43
C THR A 257 23.28 10.68 13.86
N ALA A 258 24.29 10.11 14.53
CA ALA A 258 24.67 10.50 15.88
C ALA A 258 25.14 11.95 15.97
N SER A 259 25.85 12.45 14.95
CA SER A 259 26.27 13.86 14.88
C SER A 259 25.12 14.83 14.61
N ALA A 260 24.10 14.42 13.85
CA ALA A 260 22.89 15.21 13.61
C ALA A 260 22.02 15.29 14.88
N LEU A 261 21.88 14.17 15.59
CA LEU A 261 21.10 14.05 16.83
C LEU A 261 21.79 14.60 18.09
N ALA A 262 23.11 14.87 18.05
CA ALA A 262 23.86 15.32 19.23
C ALA A 262 23.32 16.64 19.81
N ALA A 263 22.96 16.63 21.10
CA ALA A 263 22.35 17.77 21.81
C ALA A 263 23.25 19.03 21.91
N ASN A 264 24.57 18.89 21.72
CA ASN A 264 25.52 20.00 21.70
C ASN A 264 25.87 20.49 20.27
N ALA A 265 25.31 19.89 19.23
CA ALA A 265 25.48 20.38 17.86
C ALA A 265 24.59 21.60 17.60
N ASN A 266 25.06 22.53 16.76
CA ASN A 266 24.32 23.74 16.38
C ASN A 266 22.86 23.44 15.95
N THR A 267 21.98 24.42 16.16
CA THR A 267 20.52 24.33 15.96
C THR A 267 20.08 24.21 14.50
N THR A 268 21.01 23.93 13.58
CA THR A 268 20.75 23.75 12.15
C THR A 268 20.03 22.42 11.92
N SER A 269 18.87 22.49 11.25
CA SER A 269 18.16 21.30 10.77
C SER A 269 18.93 20.60 9.64
N VAL A 270 18.69 19.30 9.44
CA VAL A 270 19.50 18.47 8.53
C VAL A 270 18.61 17.68 7.58
N VAL A 271 18.98 17.60 6.30
CA VAL A 271 18.51 16.57 5.36
C VAL A 271 19.64 15.56 5.17
N HIS A 272 19.41 14.32 5.58
CA HIS A 272 20.42 13.25 5.62
C HIS A 272 20.05 12.14 4.64
N PHE A 273 20.74 12.09 3.50
CA PHE A 273 20.59 11.04 2.50
C PHE A 273 21.42 9.80 2.89
N ILE A 274 20.74 8.66 3.02
CA ILE A 274 21.28 7.39 3.49
C ILE A 274 21.22 6.37 2.36
N GLU A 275 22.36 5.78 1.99
CA GLU A 275 22.42 4.62 1.09
C GLU A 275 21.78 3.43 1.79
N SER A 276 20.46 3.30 1.61
CA SER A 276 19.60 2.37 2.30
C SER A 276 19.38 1.07 1.52
N THR A 277 20.00 0.91 0.36
CA THR A 277 19.81 -0.22 -0.54
C THR A 277 20.77 -1.34 -0.18
N TYR A 278 22.06 -1.06 0.03
CA TYR A 278 23.04 -2.07 0.44
C TYR A 278 23.64 -1.76 1.81
N ALA A 279 24.32 -0.62 1.97
CA ALA A 279 25.04 -0.23 3.18
C ALA A 279 24.13 -0.09 4.39
N GLY A 280 22.92 0.43 4.19
CA GLY A 280 21.90 0.51 5.23
C GLY A 280 21.52 -0.86 5.81
N ARG A 281 21.37 -1.89 4.96
CA ARG A 281 20.75 -3.18 5.32
C ARG A 281 21.74 -4.26 5.74
N GLN A 282 22.99 -4.18 5.30
CA GLN A 282 24.02 -5.18 5.59
C GLN A 282 24.31 -5.24 7.11
N ILE A 283 23.97 -6.38 7.73
CA ILE A 283 24.06 -6.61 9.17
C ILE A 283 25.51 -7.00 9.51
N GLN A 284 26.16 -6.23 10.36
CA GLN A 284 27.58 -6.41 10.71
C GLN A 284 27.88 -5.88 12.11
N ASP A 285 29.14 -5.99 12.55
CA ASP A 285 29.65 -5.26 13.71
C ASP A 285 29.56 -3.75 13.49
N ILE A 286 28.77 -3.07 14.33
CA ILE A 286 28.66 -1.61 14.38
C ILE A 286 28.98 -1.14 15.81
N THR A 287 29.93 -0.22 15.97
CA THR A 287 30.17 0.41 17.27
C THR A 287 29.06 1.41 17.57
N TYR A 288 28.26 1.17 18.62
CA TYR A 288 27.18 2.09 18.98
C TYR A 288 27.75 3.41 19.51
N PRO A 289 27.41 4.57 18.89
CA PRO A 289 28.01 5.85 19.23
C PRO A 289 27.46 6.42 20.54
N ASP A 290 28.15 7.42 21.10
CA ASP A 290 27.65 8.19 22.24
C ASP A 290 27.33 9.62 21.76
N PRO A 291 26.05 9.98 21.55
CA PRO A 291 25.67 11.31 21.05
C PRO A 291 25.98 12.44 22.02
N THR A 292 26.23 12.15 23.31
CA THR A 292 26.70 13.14 24.30
C THR A 292 28.22 13.39 24.24
N HIS A 293 28.95 12.50 23.55
CA HIS A 293 30.41 12.56 23.39
C HIS A 293 30.84 12.50 21.90
N ALA A 294 30.00 13.02 21.01
CA ALA A 294 30.43 13.54 19.70
C ALA A 294 31.24 14.85 19.89
N GLY A 295 32.38 14.74 20.59
CA GLY A 295 33.35 15.82 20.72
C GLY A 295 34.10 16.04 19.40
N PRO A 296 34.86 17.15 19.27
CA PRO A 296 35.63 17.42 18.07
C PRO A 296 36.66 16.31 17.85
N VAL A 297 36.49 15.56 16.76
CA VAL A 297 37.59 14.77 16.16
C VAL A 297 38.64 15.79 15.70
N ASP A 298 39.93 15.48 15.94
CA ASP A 298 41.01 16.46 16.08
C ASP A 298 40.97 17.64 15.09
N ALA A 299 40.98 18.85 15.65
CA ALA A 299 40.61 20.06 14.93
C ALA A 299 41.56 20.38 13.77
N VAL A 300 40.99 20.52 12.57
CA VAL A 300 41.71 20.99 11.37
C VAL A 300 42.04 22.47 11.53
N SER A 301 43.22 22.78 12.07
CA SER A 301 43.71 24.15 12.23
C SER A 301 44.02 24.79 10.88
N VAL A 302 43.12 25.65 10.38
CA VAL A 302 43.31 26.39 9.13
C VAL A 302 44.41 27.43 9.29
N TYR A 303 45.49 27.30 8.51
CA TYR A 303 46.52 28.32 8.33
C TYR A 303 46.42 28.94 6.93
N GLY A 304 46.51 30.26 6.84
CA GLY A 304 46.58 30.97 5.56
C GLY A 304 46.71 32.48 5.73
N ASP A 305 47.90 33.02 5.49
CA ASP A 305 48.15 34.46 5.40
C ASP A 305 47.48 35.05 4.14
N VAL A 306 46.25 35.53 4.26
CA VAL A 306 45.69 36.53 3.33
C VAL A 306 44.83 37.51 4.14
N ASP A 307 45.25 38.78 4.21
CA ASP A 307 44.38 39.87 4.63
C ASP A 307 43.22 40.00 3.63
N VAL A 308 42.03 39.56 4.04
CA VAL A 308 40.77 39.82 3.33
C VAL A 308 39.76 40.29 4.36
N ASP A 309 39.19 41.47 4.14
CA ASP A 309 38.27 42.13 5.05
C ASP A 309 37.14 41.18 5.50
N ALA A 310 36.93 41.04 6.81
CA ALA A 310 35.98 40.05 7.35
C ALA A 310 34.53 40.30 6.88
N ALA A 311 34.20 41.55 6.55
CA ALA A 311 32.93 41.93 5.95
C ALA A 311 32.72 41.41 4.51
N ALA A 312 33.79 41.12 3.76
CA ALA A 312 33.70 40.59 2.40
C ALA A 312 33.47 39.07 2.37
N ALA A 313 33.98 38.33 3.35
CA ALA A 313 33.73 36.90 3.48
C ALA A 313 32.25 36.57 3.73
N ALA A 314 31.57 37.39 4.54
CA ALA A 314 30.15 37.25 4.87
C ALA A 314 29.18 37.54 3.70
N ALA A 315 29.69 37.91 2.51
CA ALA A 315 28.90 38.27 1.32
C ALA A 315 29.15 37.34 0.11
N ALA A 316 29.90 36.24 0.30
CA ALA A 316 30.18 35.25 -0.76
C ALA A 316 29.11 34.15 -0.81
N ALA A 317 28.95 33.52 -1.98
CA ALA A 317 27.94 32.48 -2.21
C ALA A 317 28.33 31.13 -1.58
N ALA A 318 27.33 30.31 -1.25
CA ALA A 318 27.45 29.03 -0.54
C ALA A 318 28.67 28.17 -0.95
N ASP A 319 29.61 28.01 -0.02
CA ASP A 319 30.81 27.18 -0.18
C ASP A 319 30.49 25.69 -0.05
N VAL A 320 31.04 24.87 -0.96
CA VAL A 320 30.83 23.41 -0.98
C VAL A 320 32.05 22.70 -0.44
N LEU A 321 31.88 21.95 0.65
CA LEU A 321 32.94 21.26 1.38
C LEU A 321 32.92 19.75 1.08
N VAL A 322 33.92 19.27 0.35
CA VAL A 322 34.12 17.83 0.09
C VAL A 322 35.23 17.32 1.01
N ALA A 323 34.85 16.51 2.00
CA ALA A 323 35.72 15.97 3.05
C ALA A 323 35.21 14.59 3.50
N PRO A 324 35.92 13.83 4.37
CA PRO A 324 35.40 12.60 4.99
C PRO A 324 34.42 12.88 6.15
N ALA A 325 33.45 12.00 6.41
CA ALA A 325 32.35 12.24 7.36
C ALA A 325 32.79 12.59 8.78
N SER A 326 33.80 11.88 9.30
CA SER A 326 34.39 12.08 10.63
C SER A 326 35.05 13.46 10.84
N HIS A 327 35.32 14.20 9.75
CA HIS A 327 35.94 15.53 9.78
C HIS A 327 34.96 16.62 9.32
N ALA A 328 34.12 16.32 8.32
CA ALA A 328 33.19 17.28 7.71
C ALA A 328 32.13 17.79 8.68
N ALA A 329 31.52 16.88 9.46
CA ALA A 329 30.44 17.21 10.37
C ALA A 329 30.86 18.23 11.43
N ASN A 330 32.06 18.07 12.00
CA ASN A 330 32.61 18.97 13.03
C ASN A 330 32.81 20.40 12.50
N VAL A 331 33.27 20.55 11.26
CA VAL A 331 33.49 21.87 10.62
C VAL A 331 32.15 22.56 10.33
N ALA A 332 31.16 21.85 9.80
CA ALA A 332 29.82 22.39 9.58
C ALA A 332 29.15 22.83 10.91
N ILE A 333 29.25 21.99 11.94
CA ILE A 333 28.72 22.27 13.28
C ILE A 333 29.41 23.48 13.92
N GLN A 334 30.73 23.65 13.78
CA GLN A 334 31.46 24.77 14.40
C GLN A 334 31.22 26.13 13.73
N HIS A 335 30.98 26.18 12.41
CA HIS A 335 30.93 27.45 11.67
C HIS A 335 29.52 27.95 11.31
N GLY A 336 28.47 27.13 11.47
CA GLY A 336 27.07 27.59 11.37
C GLY A 336 26.60 28.05 9.98
N ALA A 337 27.41 27.84 8.94
CA ALA A 337 27.07 28.12 7.54
C ALA A 337 26.32 26.95 6.88
N PRO A 338 25.53 27.20 5.82
CA PRO A 338 24.92 26.13 5.02
C PRO A 338 25.98 25.39 4.19
N VAL A 339 26.55 24.35 4.78
CA VAL A 339 27.57 23.49 4.13
C VAL A 339 26.90 22.29 3.47
N ILE A 340 27.14 22.13 2.17
CA ILE A 340 26.80 20.89 1.44
C ILE A 340 27.98 19.92 1.59
N VAL A 341 27.76 18.78 2.24
CA VAL A 341 28.79 17.76 2.50
C VAL A 341 28.63 16.58 1.56
N LEU A 342 29.58 16.38 0.65
CA LEU A 342 29.55 15.29 -0.35
C LEU A 342 30.51 14.15 0.01
N HIS A 343 30.00 12.91 0.02
CA HIS A 343 30.76 11.68 0.32
C HIS A 343 30.67 10.62 -0.80
N ALA A 344 30.61 11.04 -2.06
CA ALA A 344 30.56 10.13 -3.21
C ALA A 344 31.98 9.74 -3.69
N TRP A 345 32.40 8.51 -3.40
CA TRP A 345 33.52 7.89 -4.14
C TRP A 345 33.00 7.43 -5.51
N GLN A 346 33.58 7.99 -6.58
CA GLN A 346 33.05 7.95 -7.96
C GLN A 346 31.68 8.64 -8.11
N PRO A 347 31.62 9.98 -8.18
CA PRO A 347 30.45 10.64 -8.75
C PRO A 347 30.29 10.19 -10.21
N SER A 348 29.07 9.80 -10.59
CA SER A 348 28.77 9.43 -11.98
C SER A 348 29.08 10.61 -12.93
N ALA A 349 29.39 10.32 -14.20
CA ALA A 349 29.63 11.37 -15.19
C ALA A 349 28.41 12.30 -15.34
N GLU A 350 27.20 11.75 -15.14
CA GLU A 350 25.93 12.45 -15.07
C GLU A 350 25.90 13.47 -13.90
N LEU A 351 26.29 13.05 -12.68
CA LEU A 351 26.35 13.88 -11.48
C LEU A 351 27.38 15.02 -11.62
N ALA A 352 28.60 14.72 -12.08
CA ALA A 352 29.65 15.73 -12.28
C ALA A 352 29.23 16.81 -13.31
N LYS A 353 28.53 16.39 -14.36
CA LYS A 353 27.97 17.28 -15.39
C LYS A 353 26.86 18.18 -14.82
N ARG A 354 25.84 17.63 -14.16
CA ARG A 354 24.71 18.43 -13.65
C ARG A 354 25.15 19.47 -12.60
N VAL A 355 26.11 19.13 -11.74
CA VAL A 355 26.69 20.07 -10.76
C VAL A 355 27.45 21.22 -11.44
N THR A 356 28.12 20.97 -12.58
CA THR A 356 28.85 22.02 -13.32
C THR A 356 27.99 22.82 -14.31
N GLU A 357 26.81 22.33 -14.69
CA GLU A 357 25.81 23.07 -15.49
C GLU A 357 24.94 24.04 -14.66
N SER A 358 25.05 24.02 -13.33
CA SER A 358 24.39 24.97 -12.43
C SER A 358 24.82 26.43 -12.67
N LYS A 359 23.86 27.36 -12.72
CA LYS A 359 24.10 28.79 -12.98
C LYS A 359 24.77 29.56 -11.83
N GLN A 360 24.94 28.96 -10.65
CA GLN A 360 25.58 29.59 -9.50
C GLN A 360 27.09 29.31 -9.49
N LYS A 361 27.91 30.34 -9.23
CA LYS A 361 29.32 30.14 -8.88
C LYS A 361 29.38 29.47 -7.50
N LYS A 362 29.93 28.25 -7.44
CA LYS A 362 30.24 27.56 -6.19
C LYS A 362 31.73 27.26 -6.12
N THR A 363 32.37 27.52 -4.98
CA THR A 363 33.76 27.15 -4.71
C THR A 363 33.81 25.67 -4.32
N VAL A 364 34.74 24.90 -4.88
CA VAL A 364 34.90 23.47 -4.52
C VAL A 364 36.11 23.32 -3.61
N HIS A 365 35.87 23.00 -2.35
CA HIS A 365 36.91 22.67 -1.38
C HIS A 365 37.12 21.16 -1.33
N ILE A 366 38.35 20.71 -1.54
CA ILE A 366 38.74 19.30 -1.45
C ILE A 366 39.63 19.12 -0.22
N VAL A 367 39.16 18.29 0.72
CA VAL A 367 39.88 17.88 1.93
C VAL A 367 40.18 16.38 1.84
N ALA A 368 41.43 16.00 2.07
CA ALA A 368 41.85 14.60 1.98
C ALA A 368 42.93 14.28 3.02
N GLU A 369 43.08 12.99 3.31
CA GLU A 369 44.04 12.43 4.28
C GLU A 369 45.52 12.66 3.91
N SER A 370 45.80 13.02 2.65
CA SER A 370 47.14 13.36 2.18
C SER A 370 47.12 14.23 0.92
N PRO A 371 48.19 15.01 0.63
CA PRO A 371 48.32 15.78 -0.60
C PRO A 371 48.42 14.94 -1.89
N ALA A 372 48.51 13.61 -1.77
CA ALA A 372 48.44 12.66 -2.87
C ALA A 372 46.99 12.19 -3.11
N ALA A 373 46.25 11.83 -2.05
CA ALA A 373 44.84 11.51 -2.12
C ALA A 373 43.99 12.72 -2.58
N GLY A 374 44.28 13.92 -2.07
CA GLY A 374 43.63 15.16 -2.52
C GLY A 374 43.89 15.46 -3.99
N ARG A 375 45.07 15.11 -4.50
CA ARG A 375 45.38 15.17 -5.95
C ARG A 375 44.59 14.12 -6.72
N ALA A 376 44.54 12.88 -6.26
CA ALA A 376 43.78 11.82 -6.92
C ALA A 376 42.28 12.16 -7.01
N LEU A 377 41.65 12.63 -5.92
CA LEU A 377 40.26 13.11 -5.95
C LEU A 377 40.09 14.30 -6.90
N ARG A 378 41.03 15.26 -6.89
CA ARG A 378 40.99 16.41 -7.81
C ARG A 378 41.08 15.97 -9.28
N GLU A 379 41.99 15.06 -9.62
CA GLU A 379 42.12 14.53 -10.99
C GLU A 379 40.88 13.71 -11.39
N ILE A 380 40.26 12.93 -10.49
CA ILE A 380 39.00 12.23 -10.75
C ILE A 380 37.85 13.22 -11.01
N VAL A 381 37.70 14.24 -10.16
CA VAL A 381 36.68 15.28 -10.34
C VAL A 381 36.89 16.05 -11.65
N LEU A 382 38.13 16.44 -11.96
CA LEU A 382 38.46 17.08 -13.24
C LEU A 382 38.21 16.14 -14.43
N ALA A 383 38.57 14.86 -14.35
CA ALA A 383 38.35 13.89 -15.41
C ALA A 383 36.85 13.69 -15.71
N SER A 384 36.00 13.59 -14.68
CA SER A 384 34.54 13.51 -14.88
C SER A 384 33.96 14.78 -15.51
N ILE A 385 34.49 15.97 -15.16
CA ILE A 385 34.10 17.25 -15.78
C ILE A 385 34.57 17.33 -17.25
N TYR A 386 35.79 16.90 -17.57
CA TYR A 386 36.29 16.92 -18.95
C TYR A 386 35.63 15.85 -19.83
N ALA A 387 35.27 14.68 -19.27
CA ALA A 387 34.55 13.65 -19.99
C ALA A 387 33.15 14.10 -20.47
N SER A 388 32.50 15.02 -19.74
CA SER A 388 31.17 15.51 -20.11
C SER A 388 31.17 16.58 -21.21
N SER A 389 32.32 17.15 -21.61
CA SER A 389 32.37 18.35 -22.46
C SER A 389 32.35 18.10 -23.97
N SER A 390 32.10 16.88 -24.44
CA SER A 390 32.30 16.47 -25.84
C SER A 390 31.22 16.94 -26.83
N THR A 391 30.11 17.54 -26.36
CA THR A 391 28.91 17.80 -27.18
C THR A 391 28.37 19.25 -27.12
N SER A 392 29.11 20.21 -26.56
CA SER A 392 28.65 21.61 -26.44
C SER A 392 29.72 22.63 -26.85
N THR A 393 29.36 23.58 -27.71
CA THR A 393 30.24 24.66 -28.22
C THR A 393 30.38 25.86 -27.26
N ARG A 394 30.07 25.66 -25.97
CA ARG A 394 30.23 26.69 -24.93
C ARG A 394 31.48 26.42 -24.10
N VAL A 395 32.30 27.46 -23.93
CA VAL A 395 33.45 27.42 -23.00
C VAL A 395 32.91 27.23 -21.57
N PRO A 396 33.29 26.16 -20.85
CA PRO A 396 32.83 25.94 -19.49
C PRO A 396 33.46 26.97 -18.54
N VAL A 397 32.65 27.54 -17.65
CA VAL A 397 33.13 28.41 -16.57
C VAL A 397 33.69 27.51 -15.48
N VAL A 398 35.01 27.35 -15.45
CA VAL A 398 35.69 26.46 -14.49
C VAL A 398 35.51 27.01 -13.06
N PRO A 399 35.01 26.21 -12.09
CA PRO A 399 34.91 26.64 -10.70
C PRO A 399 36.29 26.81 -10.07
N ALA A 400 36.39 27.68 -9.06
CA ALA A 400 37.61 27.83 -8.29
C ALA A 400 37.76 26.65 -7.31
N PHE A 401 38.94 26.03 -7.31
CA PHE A 401 39.29 24.93 -6.41
C PHE A 401 40.22 25.41 -5.29
N LYS A 402 39.95 25.00 -4.05
CA LYS A 402 40.86 25.14 -2.91
C LYS A 402 41.15 23.75 -2.32
N SER A 403 42.42 23.47 -2.04
CA SER A 403 42.85 22.25 -1.34
C SER A 403 43.10 22.60 0.13
N ILE A 404 42.68 21.72 1.04
CA ILE A 404 43.01 21.82 2.48
C ILE A 404 43.54 20.47 2.92
N ASP A 405 44.78 20.44 3.41
CA ASP A 405 45.46 19.21 3.81
C ASP A 405 45.16 18.89 5.29
N ALA A 406 44.60 17.71 5.56
CA ALA A 406 44.58 17.13 6.91
C ALA A 406 45.92 16.44 7.21
N LYS A 407 46.30 16.31 8.49
CA LYS A 407 47.51 15.58 8.88
C LYS A 407 47.22 14.14 9.29
N ASP A 408 48.02 13.24 8.73
CA ASP A 408 48.39 11.93 9.27
C ASP A 408 47.26 10.94 9.63
N THR A 409 46.60 10.38 8.60
CA THR A 409 46.13 8.97 8.65
C THR A 409 46.15 8.36 7.23
N PRO A 410 46.66 7.14 7.00
CA PRO A 410 46.70 6.55 5.64
C PRO A 410 45.70 5.38 5.46
N ALA A 411 44.68 5.55 4.63
CA ALA A 411 43.67 4.52 4.37
C ALA A 411 43.19 4.39 2.90
N PHE A 412 43.21 5.45 2.09
CA PHE A 412 42.42 5.53 0.83
C PHE A 412 42.98 4.80 -0.41
N ALA A 413 43.85 3.80 -0.25
CA ALA A 413 44.65 3.23 -1.35
C ALA A 413 44.05 2.01 -2.09
N ARG A 414 42.84 1.51 -1.77
CA ARG A 414 42.36 0.17 -2.20
C ARG A 414 40.87 0.01 -2.58
N PHE A 415 40.22 0.98 -3.24
CA PHE A 415 38.85 0.78 -3.76
C PHE A 415 38.71 1.16 -5.24
N GLY A 416 37.78 0.50 -5.96
CA GLY A 416 37.54 0.70 -7.39
C GLY A 416 37.76 -0.54 -8.28
N LYS A 417 38.26 -1.65 -7.72
CA LYS A 417 38.05 -2.98 -8.30
C LYS A 417 36.90 -3.67 -7.56
N ALA A 418 36.09 -4.45 -8.27
CA ALA A 418 35.34 -5.53 -7.64
C ALA A 418 36.36 -6.47 -6.98
N HIS A 419 36.11 -6.89 -5.74
CA HIS A 419 37.09 -7.71 -5.01
C HIS A 419 37.09 -9.13 -5.59
N GLU A 420 38.01 -9.40 -6.51
CA GLU A 420 38.43 -10.76 -6.79
C GLU A 420 38.92 -11.36 -5.46
N SER A 421 38.25 -12.43 -5.01
CA SER A 421 38.46 -13.04 -3.69
C SER A 421 39.96 -13.25 -3.44
N THR A 422 40.51 -12.62 -2.40
CA THR A 422 41.76 -13.12 -1.82
C THR A 422 41.48 -14.50 -1.24
N ALA A 423 42.48 -15.40 -1.28
CA ALA A 423 42.29 -16.82 -0.95
C ALA A 423 41.92 -17.10 0.53
N SER A 424 41.82 -16.05 1.34
CA SER A 424 41.39 -16.02 2.74
C SER A 424 39.87 -15.90 2.93
N ASP A 425 39.15 -15.35 1.94
CA ASP A 425 37.82 -14.78 2.16
C ASP A 425 36.74 -15.69 1.58
N LYS A 426 35.75 -16.05 2.41
CA LYS A 426 34.65 -16.95 2.03
C LYS A 426 33.31 -16.22 1.98
N THR A 427 32.57 -16.43 0.91
CA THR A 427 31.19 -15.99 0.69
C THR A 427 30.28 -17.21 0.66
N ILE A 428 29.19 -17.18 1.42
CA ILE A 428 28.21 -18.26 1.54
C ILE A 428 26.83 -17.71 1.19
N SER A 429 26.14 -18.30 0.22
CA SER A 429 24.72 -18.02 -0.04
C SER A 429 23.85 -19.12 0.53
N PHE A 430 22.92 -18.76 1.41
CA PHE A 430 21.81 -19.60 1.85
C PHE A 430 20.57 -19.21 1.05
N TYR A 431 19.90 -20.21 0.49
CA TYR A 431 18.64 -20.10 -0.23
C TYR A 431 17.58 -20.86 0.59
N SER A 432 16.78 -20.10 1.34
CA SER A 432 15.94 -20.63 2.41
C SER A 432 14.66 -19.84 2.61
N SER A 433 13.66 -20.45 3.25
CA SER A 433 12.45 -19.73 3.67
C SER A 433 12.78 -18.58 4.62
N ALA A 434 11.95 -17.53 4.64
CA ALA A 434 12.17 -16.31 5.43
C ALA A 434 12.21 -16.47 6.96
N THR A 435 12.05 -17.70 7.47
CA THR A 435 12.11 -18.03 8.91
C THR A 435 13.28 -18.95 9.28
N ALA A 436 14.13 -19.35 8.31
CA ALA A 436 15.24 -20.25 8.53
C ALA A 436 16.41 -19.53 9.26
N PRO A 437 16.74 -19.89 10.51
CA PRO A 437 17.62 -19.06 11.34
C PRO A 437 19.13 -19.31 11.08
N LEU A 438 19.50 -20.28 10.24
CA LEU A 438 20.89 -20.74 10.10
C LEU A 438 21.87 -19.62 9.71
N ALA A 439 21.51 -18.78 8.74
CA ALA A 439 22.40 -17.72 8.24
C ALA A 439 22.71 -16.69 9.34
N GLU A 440 21.71 -16.32 10.12
CA GLU A 440 21.84 -15.41 11.27
C GLU A 440 22.59 -16.09 12.42
N LEU A 441 22.24 -17.31 12.80
CA LEU A 441 22.94 -18.08 13.85
C LEU A 441 24.43 -18.27 13.52
N LEU A 442 24.80 -18.47 12.26
CA LEU A 442 26.20 -18.53 11.83
C LEU A 442 26.87 -17.15 11.87
N ALA A 443 26.20 -16.09 11.41
CA ALA A 443 26.73 -14.74 11.53
C ALA A 443 27.01 -14.38 13.00
N HIS A 444 26.00 -14.51 13.87
CA HIS A 444 26.09 -14.32 15.32
C HIS A 444 27.23 -15.11 15.97
N LEU A 445 27.47 -16.36 15.54
CA LEU A 445 28.57 -17.18 16.04
C LEU A 445 29.96 -16.64 15.62
N PHE A 446 30.11 -16.13 14.40
CA PHE A 446 31.40 -15.68 13.87
C PHE A 446 31.82 -14.28 14.34
N LEU A 447 30.90 -13.39 14.72
CA LEU A 447 31.22 -12.07 15.30
C LEU A 447 32.04 -12.19 16.61
N ALA A 448 31.85 -13.28 17.35
CA ALA A 448 32.63 -13.59 18.55
C ALA A 448 34.13 -13.89 18.25
N SER A 449 34.54 -13.94 16.98
CA SER A 449 35.91 -14.22 16.54
C SER A 449 36.67 -12.93 16.22
N PRO A 450 37.59 -12.44 17.09
CA PRO A 450 38.30 -11.17 16.88
C PRO A 450 39.30 -11.16 15.70
N THR A 451 39.43 -12.27 14.97
CA THR A 451 40.27 -12.40 13.77
C THR A 451 39.47 -12.37 12.46
N LEU A 452 38.14 -12.49 12.52
CA LEU A 452 37.27 -12.50 11.34
C LEU A 452 36.44 -11.23 11.31
N LYS A 453 36.21 -10.73 10.09
CA LYS A 453 35.19 -9.73 9.82
C LYS A 453 33.99 -10.44 9.19
N THR A 454 32.83 -10.29 9.82
CA THR A 454 31.59 -10.97 9.46
C THR A 454 30.55 -9.94 9.02
N SER A 455 29.87 -10.20 7.90
CA SER A 455 28.66 -9.45 7.54
C SER A 455 27.65 -10.31 6.79
N LEU A 456 26.37 -9.99 6.95
CA LEU A 456 25.23 -10.70 6.40
C LEU A 456 24.34 -9.72 5.62
N ALA A 457 23.92 -10.07 4.42
CA ALA A 457 22.88 -9.37 3.68
C ALA A 457 21.75 -10.34 3.32
N GLN A 458 20.51 -9.87 3.30
CA GLN A 458 19.32 -10.70 3.05
C GLN A 458 18.49 -10.09 1.91
N PHE A 459 18.17 -10.93 0.92
CA PHE A 459 17.47 -10.53 -0.30
C PHE A 459 16.21 -11.39 -0.45
N GLY A 460 15.06 -10.82 -0.10
CA GLY A 460 13.75 -11.47 -0.28
C GLY A 460 13.38 -11.61 -1.75
N SER A 461 12.58 -12.62 -2.07
CA SER A 461 11.97 -12.77 -3.39
C SER A 461 10.58 -13.40 -3.22
N SER A 462 9.56 -12.68 -3.64
CA SER A 462 8.21 -13.20 -3.83
C SER A 462 8.16 -14.24 -4.96
N VAL A 463 8.90 -14.01 -6.05
CA VAL A 463 8.97 -14.88 -7.22
C VAL A 463 9.55 -16.25 -6.86
N ALA A 464 10.66 -16.29 -6.12
CA ALA A 464 11.28 -17.52 -5.62
C ALA A 464 10.70 -18.01 -4.27
N GLN A 465 9.70 -17.30 -3.73
CA GLN A 465 9.04 -17.54 -2.44
C GLN A 465 10.00 -17.77 -1.27
N GLY A 466 11.05 -16.97 -1.16
CA GLY A 466 12.10 -17.18 -0.16
C GLY A 466 13.06 -16.02 0.05
N VAL A 467 14.16 -16.28 0.76
CA VAL A 467 15.22 -15.31 1.04
C VAL A 467 16.58 -15.89 0.65
N LYS A 468 17.33 -15.15 -0.15
CA LYS A 468 18.76 -15.37 -0.34
C LYS A 468 19.51 -14.60 0.74
N SER A 469 20.09 -15.32 1.70
CA SER A 469 20.97 -14.74 2.72
C SER A 469 22.43 -14.93 2.32
N VAL A 470 23.21 -13.86 2.24
CA VAL A 470 24.62 -13.91 1.83
C VAL A 470 25.52 -13.51 3.01
N LEU A 471 26.22 -14.49 3.56
CA LEU A 471 27.19 -14.35 4.65
C LEU A 471 28.60 -14.23 4.07
N THR A 472 29.36 -13.22 4.50
CA THR A 472 30.77 -13.04 4.16
C THR A 472 31.66 -13.15 5.39
N LEU A 473 32.79 -13.83 5.24
CA LEU A 473 33.79 -14.08 6.29
C LEU A 473 35.19 -13.80 5.72
N ALA A 474 35.78 -12.68 6.12
CA ALA A 474 37.10 -12.22 5.67
C ALA A 474 38.08 -12.10 6.85
N GLN A 475 39.40 -12.12 6.59
CA GLN A 475 40.40 -11.92 7.65
C GLN A 475 40.48 -10.44 8.05
N ALA A 476 40.36 -10.14 9.34
CA ALA A 476 40.24 -8.76 9.83
C ALA A 476 41.48 -7.86 9.57
N GLN A 477 42.62 -8.44 9.18
CA GLN A 477 43.85 -7.70 8.84
C GLN A 477 43.91 -7.28 7.36
N ASP A 478 43.24 -8.00 6.46
CA ASP A 478 43.26 -7.77 5.01
C ASP A 478 41.93 -7.21 4.48
N ALA A 479 40.83 -7.40 5.23
CA ALA A 479 39.48 -7.05 4.81
C ALA A 479 39.25 -5.54 4.64
N PRO A 480 38.48 -5.11 3.61
CA PRO A 480 38.09 -3.71 3.44
C PRO A 480 37.22 -3.18 4.59
N GLU A 481 37.25 -1.86 4.82
CA GLU A 481 36.42 -1.22 5.87
C GLU A 481 34.92 -1.41 5.62
N TYR A 482 34.48 -1.43 4.37
CA TYR A 482 33.16 -1.88 3.94
C TYR A 482 33.25 -2.48 2.53
N ALA A 483 32.39 -3.45 2.22
CA ALA A 483 32.21 -3.98 0.88
C ALA A 483 30.71 -4.33 0.69
N PRO A 484 30.02 -3.74 -0.31
CA PRO A 484 28.61 -4.00 -0.53
C PRO A 484 28.38 -5.42 -1.04
N VAL A 485 27.44 -6.12 -0.42
CA VAL A 485 26.96 -7.42 -0.88
C VAL A 485 25.71 -7.22 -1.74
N THR A 486 25.65 -7.87 -2.89
CA THR A 486 24.52 -7.79 -3.85
C THR A 486 23.82 -9.15 -4.02
N PRO A 487 22.57 -9.20 -4.54
CA PRO A 487 21.86 -10.47 -4.76
C PRO A 487 22.63 -11.43 -5.68
N GLN A 488 23.39 -10.90 -6.64
CA GLN A 488 24.20 -11.67 -7.60
C GLN A 488 25.62 -12.01 -7.10
N ALA A 489 25.90 -11.83 -5.80
CA ALA A 489 27.20 -12.16 -5.21
C ALA A 489 27.59 -13.64 -5.40
N ARG A 490 28.80 -13.87 -5.90
CA ARG A 490 29.36 -15.22 -6.11
C ARG A 490 29.85 -15.84 -4.82
N SER A 491 29.57 -17.14 -4.63
CA SER A 491 29.75 -17.84 -3.36
C SER A 491 30.65 -19.08 -3.47
N ASP A 492 31.46 -19.32 -2.44
CA ASP A 492 32.27 -20.52 -2.25
C ASP A 492 31.43 -21.69 -1.71
N VAL A 493 30.32 -21.38 -1.05
CA VAL A 493 29.33 -22.34 -0.55
C VAL A 493 27.93 -21.86 -0.94
N VAL A 494 27.13 -22.76 -1.53
CA VAL A 494 25.70 -22.56 -1.80
C VAL A 494 24.91 -23.57 -0.98
N TRP A 495 24.06 -23.09 -0.09
CA TRP A 495 23.26 -23.89 0.85
C TRP A 495 21.78 -23.72 0.49
N ILE A 496 21.05 -24.80 0.22
CA ILE A 496 19.67 -24.75 -0.27
C ILE A 496 18.80 -25.63 0.62
N THR A 497 17.76 -25.03 1.21
CA THR A 497 16.82 -25.74 2.12
C THR A 497 15.46 -26.02 1.50
N GLU A 498 15.06 -25.26 0.47
CA GLU A 498 13.75 -25.42 -0.17
C GLU A 498 13.86 -26.03 -1.59
N PRO A 499 13.18 -27.15 -1.89
CA PRO A 499 13.20 -27.75 -3.23
C PRO A 499 12.58 -26.86 -4.32
N GLN A 500 11.85 -25.81 -3.93
CA GLN A 500 11.03 -24.98 -4.81
C GLN A 500 11.88 -23.96 -5.57
N MET A 501 12.87 -23.36 -4.90
CA MET A 501 13.79 -22.38 -5.49
C MET A 501 14.58 -22.98 -6.66
N LEU A 502 14.99 -24.24 -6.52
CA LEU A 502 15.65 -25.03 -7.58
C LEU A 502 14.76 -25.30 -8.80
N LYS A 503 13.45 -25.03 -8.78
CA LYS A 503 12.60 -25.14 -9.98
C LYS A 503 12.55 -23.85 -10.79
N GLN A 504 12.49 -22.70 -10.11
CA GLN A 504 12.16 -21.40 -10.71
C GLN A 504 13.38 -20.51 -10.97
N THR A 505 14.44 -20.65 -10.16
CA THR A 505 15.56 -19.71 -10.12
C THR A 505 16.91 -20.42 -10.27
N ASP A 506 17.85 -19.85 -11.01
CA ASP A 506 19.22 -20.36 -11.10
C ASP A 506 20.03 -19.93 -9.86
N VAL A 507 19.86 -20.69 -8.78
CA VAL A 507 20.60 -20.52 -7.52
C VAL A 507 22.08 -20.96 -7.62
N LEU A 508 22.41 -21.80 -8.61
CA LEU A 508 23.74 -22.41 -8.78
C LEU A 508 24.69 -21.58 -9.66
N SER A 509 24.16 -20.70 -10.52
CA SER A 509 24.87 -19.63 -11.26
C SER A 509 25.97 -18.93 -10.44
N SER A 510 25.66 -18.67 -9.17
CA SER A 510 26.48 -17.95 -8.20
C SER A 510 27.73 -18.72 -7.72
N LEU A 511 27.84 -20.02 -7.99
CA LEU A 511 28.90 -20.87 -7.45
C LEU A 511 30.28 -20.56 -8.06
N LYS A 512 31.29 -20.35 -7.19
CA LYS A 512 32.71 -20.22 -7.57
C LYS A 512 33.33 -21.59 -7.94
N PRO A 513 34.43 -21.63 -8.72
CA PRO A 513 35.16 -22.88 -8.98
C PRO A 513 35.70 -23.54 -7.70
N ASN A 514 35.60 -24.86 -7.62
CA ASN A 514 35.82 -25.71 -6.44
C ASN A 514 34.88 -25.41 -5.25
N GLY A 515 33.75 -24.77 -5.50
CA GLY A 515 32.74 -24.46 -4.48
C GLY A 515 32.00 -25.70 -3.95
N LEU A 516 31.38 -25.54 -2.79
CA LEU A 516 30.54 -26.55 -2.14
C LEU A 516 29.06 -26.23 -2.39
N VAL A 517 28.25 -27.26 -2.62
CA VAL A 517 26.79 -27.17 -2.60
C VAL A 517 26.26 -28.06 -1.49
N VAL A 518 25.35 -27.55 -0.67
CA VAL A 518 24.67 -28.30 0.40
C VAL A 518 23.17 -28.26 0.14
N LEU A 519 22.57 -29.44 0.00
CA LEU A 519 21.15 -29.63 -0.24
C LEU A 519 20.51 -30.21 1.03
N VAL A 520 19.78 -29.37 1.76
CA VAL A 520 19.02 -29.75 2.96
C VAL A 520 17.61 -30.18 2.52
N LEU A 521 17.55 -31.20 1.66
CA LEU A 521 16.37 -31.57 0.87
C LEU A 521 15.97 -33.04 1.12
N PRO A 522 14.69 -33.43 0.94
CA PRO A 522 14.22 -34.81 1.08
C PRO A 522 14.60 -35.67 -0.15
N TRP A 523 15.87 -35.67 -0.53
CA TRP A 523 16.41 -36.35 -1.71
C TRP A 523 17.48 -37.37 -1.28
N THR A 524 17.58 -38.49 -2.00
CA THR A 524 18.69 -39.46 -1.84
C THR A 524 19.84 -39.14 -2.80
N GLU A 525 21.02 -39.74 -2.56
CA GLU A 525 22.22 -39.56 -3.40
C GLU A 525 21.95 -39.89 -4.88
N GLU A 526 21.24 -40.99 -5.15
CA GLU A 526 20.87 -41.44 -6.50
C GLU A 526 19.89 -40.48 -7.21
N GLU A 527 19.08 -39.73 -6.44
CA GLU A 527 18.09 -38.80 -7.01
C GLU A 527 18.68 -37.44 -7.38
N VAL A 528 19.79 -37.01 -6.78
CA VAL A 528 20.43 -35.71 -7.09
C VAL A 528 20.71 -35.52 -8.60
N PRO A 529 21.41 -36.44 -9.29
CA PRO A 529 21.65 -36.32 -10.74
C PRO A 529 20.40 -36.50 -11.62
N ALA A 530 19.26 -36.91 -11.05
CA ALA A 530 17.98 -37.05 -11.74
C ALA A 530 17.04 -35.85 -11.54
N LYS A 531 17.18 -35.12 -10.43
CA LYS A 531 16.34 -33.95 -10.07
C LYS A 531 16.96 -32.60 -10.46
N LEU A 532 18.28 -32.54 -10.69
CA LEU A 532 18.96 -31.36 -11.25
C LEU A 532 18.86 -31.31 -12.79
N SER A 533 18.75 -30.11 -13.35
CA SER A 533 18.74 -29.90 -14.80
C SER A 533 20.07 -30.28 -15.46
N ARG A 534 20.07 -30.47 -16.78
CA ARG A 534 21.29 -30.70 -17.55
C ARG A 534 22.24 -29.51 -17.50
N ALA A 535 21.73 -28.29 -17.55
CA ALA A 535 22.53 -27.07 -17.37
C ALA A 535 23.19 -27.02 -15.99
N GLU A 536 22.46 -27.36 -14.93
CA GLU A 536 22.98 -27.39 -13.56
C GLU A 536 24.07 -28.45 -13.36
N ARG A 537 23.85 -29.67 -13.87
CA ARG A 537 24.83 -30.76 -13.81
C ARG A 537 26.10 -30.42 -14.60
N GLN A 538 25.97 -29.75 -15.75
CA GLN A 538 27.11 -29.23 -16.50
C GLN A 538 27.85 -28.11 -15.75
N LEU A 539 27.13 -27.16 -15.13
CA LEU A 539 27.74 -26.10 -14.32
C LEU A 539 28.53 -26.68 -13.12
N LEU A 540 27.96 -27.63 -12.38
CA LEU A 540 28.63 -28.25 -11.24
C LEU A 540 29.91 -29.00 -11.66
N LYS A 541 29.88 -29.65 -12.84
CA LYS A 541 31.02 -30.33 -13.47
C LYS A 541 32.10 -29.35 -13.91
N ASP A 542 31.74 -28.27 -14.62
CA ASP A 542 32.67 -27.22 -15.06
C ASP A 542 33.23 -26.38 -13.90
N ARG A 543 32.52 -26.32 -12.78
CA ARG A 543 32.99 -25.72 -11.53
C ARG A 543 33.83 -26.69 -10.67
N ASN A 544 33.93 -27.98 -11.00
CA ASN A 544 34.51 -28.99 -10.11
C ASN A 544 33.92 -28.94 -8.68
N ALA A 545 32.59 -28.83 -8.61
CA ALA A 545 31.85 -28.63 -7.36
C ALA A 545 31.72 -29.93 -6.55
N ARG A 546 31.65 -29.80 -5.22
CA ARG A 546 31.35 -30.91 -4.30
C ARG A 546 29.95 -30.74 -3.75
N VAL A 547 29.12 -31.77 -3.85
CA VAL A 547 27.70 -31.72 -3.45
C VAL A 547 27.50 -32.55 -2.19
N PHE A 548 26.77 -32.00 -1.21
CA PHE A 548 26.44 -32.62 0.06
C PHE A 548 24.94 -32.67 0.28
N LEU A 549 24.49 -33.71 0.98
CA LEU A 549 23.11 -33.87 1.46
C LEU A 549 23.06 -33.72 2.98
N LEU A 550 21.94 -33.17 3.47
CA LEU A 550 21.58 -33.12 4.90
C LEU A 550 20.06 -33.33 5.05
N PRO A 551 19.57 -34.05 6.07
CA PRO A 551 18.12 -34.29 6.22
C PRO A 551 17.33 -32.99 6.51
N PRO A 552 16.18 -32.74 5.84
CA PRO A 552 15.36 -31.53 6.03
C PRO A 552 14.61 -31.48 7.36
N THR A 553 14.69 -32.53 8.18
CA THR A 553 14.05 -32.60 9.51
C THR A 553 15.02 -32.33 10.66
N CYS A 554 16.28 -31.97 10.37
CA CYS A 554 17.27 -31.74 11.42
C CYS A 554 17.05 -30.39 12.14
N ASN A 555 17.54 -30.29 13.38
CA ASN A 555 17.44 -29.07 14.18
C ASN A 555 18.43 -27.99 13.64
N PRO A 556 18.14 -26.68 13.70
CA PRO A 556 19.07 -25.65 13.25
C PRO A 556 20.47 -25.70 13.89
N ILE A 557 20.61 -26.28 15.09
CA ILE A 557 21.91 -26.54 15.73
C ILE A 557 22.70 -27.64 14.97
N VAL A 558 22.00 -28.65 14.43
CA VAL A 558 22.58 -29.73 13.62
C VAL A 558 23.05 -29.18 12.27
N GLU A 559 22.27 -28.31 11.61
CA GLU A 559 22.72 -27.56 10.42
C GLU A 559 23.97 -26.72 10.71
N GLN A 560 23.99 -25.98 11.82
CA GLN A 560 25.13 -25.15 12.23
C GLN A 560 26.39 -26.00 12.48
N ILE A 561 26.26 -27.17 13.09
CA ILE A 561 27.37 -28.11 13.29
C ILE A 561 27.85 -28.69 11.95
N ALA A 562 26.94 -29.07 11.05
CA ALA A 562 27.26 -29.58 9.72
C ALA A 562 28.02 -28.52 8.89
N PHE A 563 27.57 -27.26 8.93
CA PHE A 563 28.28 -26.14 8.31
C PHE A 563 29.71 -26.02 8.87
N LEU A 564 29.88 -26.06 10.19
CA LEU A 564 31.19 -25.91 10.81
C LEU A 564 32.13 -27.07 10.46
N MET A 565 31.63 -28.30 10.36
CA MET A 565 32.39 -29.46 9.88
C MET A 565 32.89 -29.28 8.44
N LEU A 566 32.06 -28.75 7.53
CA LEU A 566 32.48 -28.40 6.17
C LEU A 566 33.48 -27.24 6.16
N TYR A 567 33.19 -26.17 6.91
CA TYR A 567 34.01 -24.95 6.97
C TYR A 567 35.45 -25.24 7.46
N THR A 568 35.61 -26.14 8.43
CA THR A 568 36.91 -26.61 8.93
C THR A 568 37.47 -27.81 8.18
N SER A 569 36.74 -28.38 7.21
CA SER A 569 37.10 -29.59 6.47
C SER A 569 37.39 -30.81 7.37
N THR A 570 36.60 -30.99 8.44
CA THR A 570 36.78 -32.08 9.42
C THR A 570 35.58 -33.02 9.47
N ARG A 571 35.82 -34.34 9.41
CA ARG A 571 34.79 -35.38 9.58
C ARG A 571 34.17 -35.49 10.98
N LYS A 572 34.65 -34.70 11.95
CA LYS A 572 34.10 -34.58 13.32
C LYS A 572 34.29 -33.16 13.83
N LEU A 573 33.30 -32.62 14.53
CA LEU A 573 33.38 -31.32 15.18
C LEU A 573 34.62 -31.23 16.09
N ALA A 574 35.51 -30.27 15.81
CA ALA A 574 36.77 -30.15 16.55
C ALA A 574 36.50 -29.72 18.02
N PRO A 575 37.21 -30.28 19.03
CA PRO A 575 36.91 -30.01 20.45
C PRO A 575 36.99 -28.53 20.87
N LYS A 576 37.76 -27.70 20.15
CA LYS A 576 37.76 -26.23 20.35
C LYS A 576 36.47 -25.58 19.85
N VAL A 577 35.97 -25.97 18.67
CA VAL A 577 34.74 -25.44 18.07
C VAL A 577 33.52 -25.89 18.87
N SER A 578 33.51 -27.13 19.36
CA SER A 578 32.46 -27.64 20.26
C SER A 578 32.28 -26.76 21.50
N ARG A 579 33.36 -26.27 22.11
CA ARG A 579 33.30 -25.36 23.27
C ARG A 579 32.80 -23.96 22.93
N VAL A 580 33.05 -23.48 21.72
CA VAL A 580 32.53 -22.18 21.26
C VAL A 580 31.03 -22.26 21.04
N LEU A 581 30.52 -23.34 20.42
CA LEU A 581 29.09 -23.61 20.30
C LEU A 581 28.42 -23.82 21.67
N GLU A 582 29.05 -24.59 22.56
CA GLU A 582 28.58 -24.81 23.94
C GLU A 582 28.45 -23.48 24.71
N ALA A 583 29.43 -22.57 24.58
CA ALA A 583 29.35 -21.23 25.15
C ALA A 583 28.27 -20.35 24.48
N PHE A 584 28.11 -20.43 23.15
CA PHE A 584 27.10 -19.69 22.39
C PHE A 584 25.67 -20.06 22.81
N TYR A 585 25.42 -21.35 23.11
CA TYR A 585 24.13 -21.84 23.63
C TYR A 585 24.06 -21.88 25.17
N GLY A 586 24.76 -20.98 25.87
CA GLY A 586 24.59 -20.75 27.30
C GLY A 586 25.26 -21.77 28.23
N GLY A 587 26.18 -22.59 27.73
CA GLY A 587 26.94 -23.58 28.49
C GLY A 587 26.44 -25.02 28.37
N TYR A 588 25.56 -25.33 27.41
CA TYR A 588 25.10 -26.70 27.15
C TYR A 588 24.86 -26.94 25.65
N LEU A 589 25.50 -27.98 25.11
CA LEU A 589 25.27 -28.46 23.75
C LEU A 589 25.00 -29.98 23.78
N PRO A 590 23.78 -30.46 23.46
CA PRO A 590 23.49 -31.89 23.41
C PRO A 590 24.42 -32.64 22.45
N ARG A 591 25.12 -33.65 22.97
CA ARG A 591 26.02 -34.50 22.16
C ARG A 591 25.29 -35.21 21.01
N GLU A 592 24.00 -35.50 21.20
CA GLU A 592 23.13 -36.07 20.16
C GLU A 592 23.17 -35.26 18.85
N PHE A 593 23.13 -33.92 18.90
CA PHE A 593 23.17 -33.08 17.69
C PHE A 593 24.50 -33.17 16.92
N ALA A 594 25.62 -33.38 17.61
CA ALA A 594 26.92 -33.55 16.97
C ALA A 594 27.08 -34.94 16.33
N GLU A 595 26.41 -35.96 16.87
CA GLU A 595 26.38 -37.31 16.29
C GLU A 595 25.35 -37.41 15.15
N GLU A 596 24.22 -36.70 15.25
CA GLU A 596 23.23 -36.49 14.18
C GLU A 596 23.84 -35.78 12.97
N ALA A 597 24.51 -34.63 13.17
CA ALA A 597 25.18 -33.90 12.09
C ALA A 597 26.24 -34.75 11.39
N GLN A 598 26.99 -35.56 12.16
CA GLN A 598 28.06 -36.43 11.66
C GLN A 598 27.54 -37.73 11.01
N ALA A 599 26.23 -38.02 11.12
CA ALA A 599 25.56 -39.15 10.48
C ALA A 599 24.68 -38.73 9.29
N GLY A 600 24.10 -37.53 9.33
CA GLY A 600 23.27 -36.98 8.24
C GLY A 600 24.06 -36.37 7.10
N LEU A 601 25.18 -35.67 7.40
CA LEU A 601 25.98 -34.98 6.39
C LEU A 601 26.72 -35.99 5.48
N THR A 602 26.22 -36.15 4.27
CA THR A 602 26.71 -37.13 3.27
C THR A 602 27.25 -36.39 2.05
N GLU A 603 28.39 -36.82 1.50
CA GLU A 603 28.96 -36.29 0.24
C GLU A 603 28.49 -37.15 -0.94
N VAL A 604 28.02 -36.53 -2.02
CA VAL A 604 27.52 -37.21 -3.22
C VAL A 604 28.71 -37.59 -4.12
N GLU A 605 28.93 -38.88 -4.34
CA GLU A 605 30.04 -39.34 -5.17
C GLU A 605 29.75 -39.18 -6.68
N GLY A 606 30.81 -39.17 -7.50
CA GLY A 606 30.67 -39.30 -8.95
C GLY A 606 30.19 -38.07 -9.73
N VAL A 607 30.12 -36.87 -9.15
CA VAL A 607 29.65 -35.62 -9.80
C VAL A 607 30.27 -35.38 -11.19
N SER A 608 31.57 -35.62 -11.36
CA SER A 608 32.26 -35.48 -12.65
C SER A 608 31.83 -36.51 -13.72
N GLY A 609 31.25 -37.63 -13.30
CA GLY A 609 30.75 -38.72 -14.15
C GLY A 609 29.29 -38.56 -14.58
N TRP A 610 28.57 -37.55 -14.08
CA TRP A 610 27.19 -37.29 -14.49
C TRP A 610 27.08 -37.01 -15.99
N ASP A 611 26.00 -37.52 -16.60
CA ASP A 611 25.71 -37.32 -18.03
C ASP A 611 25.22 -35.89 -18.29
N THR A 612 25.81 -35.27 -19.31
CA THR A 612 25.51 -33.93 -19.78
C THR A 612 25.39 -33.86 -21.31
N THR A 613 25.22 -35.00 -22.00
CA THR A 613 25.08 -35.09 -23.45
C THR A 613 23.73 -34.57 -23.97
N VAL A 614 23.66 -34.17 -25.25
CA VAL A 614 22.39 -33.85 -25.93
C VAL A 614 21.84 -35.12 -26.57
N SER A 615 20.55 -35.41 -26.41
CA SER A 615 19.83 -36.34 -27.29
C SER A 615 19.12 -35.53 -28.39
N GLU A 616 19.07 -36.06 -29.61
CA GLU A 616 18.39 -35.41 -30.75
C GLU A 616 16.86 -35.27 -30.52
N ASP A 617 16.27 -36.07 -29.62
CA ASP A 617 14.85 -36.03 -29.23
C ASP A 617 14.60 -35.24 -27.92
N ALA A 618 15.59 -34.53 -27.37
CA ALA A 618 15.44 -33.83 -26.09
C ALA A 618 14.54 -32.58 -26.21
N LYS A 619 13.53 -32.47 -25.32
CA LYS A 619 12.79 -31.22 -25.11
C LYS A 619 13.73 -30.13 -24.57
N GLU A 620 13.47 -28.88 -24.94
CA GLU A 620 14.16 -27.73 -24.36
C GLU A 620 13.88 -27.64 -22.84
N GLU A 621 14.93 -27.46 -22.03
CA GLU A 621 14.78 -27.18 -20.60
C GLU A 621 14.30 -25.73 -20.41
N PRO A 622 13.36 -25.43 -19.48
CA PRO A 622 12.92 -24.07 -19.24
C PRO A 622 14.06 -23.22 -18.66
N THR A 623 14.28 -22.04 -19.23
CA THR A 623 15.24 -21.06 -18.72
C THR A 623 14.81 -20.56 -17.35
N LYS A 624 15.61 -20.83 -16.32
CA LYS A 624 15.40 -20.27 -14.97
C LYS A 624 15.86 -18.81 -14.92
N ALA A 625 15.21 -17.99 -14.10
CA ALA A 625 15.60 -16.60 -13.90
C ALA A 625 16.79 -16.47 -12.92
N ASP A 626 17.50 -15.35 -12.96
CA ASP A 626 18.42 -14.94 -11.87
C ASP A 626 17.64 -14.66 -10.57
N TRP A 627 18.33 -14.57 -9.43
CA TRP A 627 17.68 -14.17 -8.17
C TRP A 627 17.36 -12.67 -8.16
N GLU A 628 16.07 -12.35 -8.30
CA GLU A 628 15.51 -11.01 -8.17
C GLU A 628 15.28 -10.64 -6.70
N TRP A 629 15.43 -9.35 -6.36
CA TRP A 629 15.22 -8.83 -5.00
C TRP A 629 14.12 -7.78 -4.99
N ASP A 630 12.97 -8.15 -4.42
CA ASP A 630 11.77 -7.33 -4.35
C ASP A 630 11.45 -6.86 -2.92
N ALA A 631 10.44 -5.99 -2.82
CA ALA A 631 9.98 -5.39 -1.57
C ALA A 631 9.02 -6.26 -0.75
N LEU A 632 8.76 -7.51 -1.15
CA LEU A 632 7.82 -8.40 -0.49
C LEU A 632 8.55 -9.47 0.35
N ALA A 633 7.84 -10.02 1.33
CA ALA A 633 8.35 -11.14 2.12
C ALA A 633 8.26 -12.44 1.31
N GLY A 634 9.41 -13.08 1.07
CA GLY A 634 9.49 -14.40 0.45
C GLY A 634 9.00 -15.51 1.39
N THR A 635 7.69 -15.63 1.53
CA THR A 635 7.01 -16.59 2.41
C THR A 635 6.04 -17.49 1.64
N HIS A 636 6.13 -18.80 1.84
CA HIS A 636 5.20 -19.76 1.26
C HIS A 636 3.78 -19.60 1.83
N GLY A 637 2.86 -19.06 1.01
CA GLY A 637 1.41 -19.24 1.15
C GLY A 637 0.91 -20.14 0.03
N VAL A 638 0.10 -21.16 0.35
CA VAL A 638 -0.36 -22.14 -0.66
C VAL A 638 -1.48 -21.54 -1.52
N VAL A 639 -1.13 -21.19 -2.76
CA VAL A 639 -2.08 -21.05 -3.87
C VAL A 639 -1.66 -22.05 -4.94
N ASP A 640 -2.51 -23.05 -5.21
CA ASP A 640 -2.22 -24.16 -6.11
C ASP A 640 -2.49 -23.75 -7.57
N VAL A 641 -1.47 -23.20 -8.24
CA VAL A 641 -1.56 -22.72 -9.62
C VAL A 641 -1.05 -23.79 -10.58
N ASN A 642 -1.98 -24.55 -11.17
CA ASN A 642 -1.67 -25.67 -12.06
C ASN A 642 -1.34 -25.18 -13.48
N VAL A 643 -0.06 -24.91 -13.76
CA VAL A 643 0.43 -24.32 -15.02
C VAL A 643 1.06 -25.39 -15.92
N ASP A 644 0.33 -25.87 -16.93
CA ASP A 644 0.93 -26.65 -18.02
C ASP A 644 0.08 -26.59 -19.33
N SER A 645 0.37 -25.61 -20.21
CA SER A 645 -0.03 -25.64 -21.63
C SER A 645 0.70 -24.60 -22.47
N ALA A 646 1.50 -25.06 -23.44
CA ALA A 646 2.26 -24.20 -24.34
C ALA A 646 1.39 -23.63 -25.49
N PRO A 647 1.62 -22.38 -25.94
CA PRO A 647 0.78 -21.72 -26.95
C PRO A 647 0.97 -22.29 -28.36
N GLN A 648 -0.12 -22.35 -29.13
CA GLN A 648 -0.10 -22.69 -30.57
C GLN A 648 -0.57 -21.51 -31.44
N ARG A 649 -0.13 -21.48 -32.70
CA ARG A 649 -0.50 -20.42 -33.67
C ARG A 649 -1.87 -20.67 -34.29
N GLY A 650 -2.74 -19.64 -34.25
CA GLY A 650 -4.03 -19.64 -34.94
C GLY A 650 -3.95 -19.30 -36.43
N ASP A 651 -5.08 -19.51 -37.14
CA ASP A 651 -5.20 -19.30 -38.59
C ASP A 651 -5.17 -17.81 -39.01
N TRP A 652 -4.50 -17.55 -40.14
CA TRP A 652 -4.36 -16.23 -40.76
C TRP A 652 -5.69 -15.66 -41.29
N GLY A 653 -6.62 -16.53 -41.71
CA GLY A 653 -7.96 -16.10 -42.18
C GLY A 653 -8.76 -15.38 -41.09
N LEU A 654 -8.57 -15.76 -39.82
CA LEU A 654 -9.20 -15.11 -38.67
C LEU A 654 -8.57 -13.74 -38.36
N ALA A 655 -7.24 -13.62 -38.48
CA ALA A 655 -6.52 -12.37 -38.29
C ALA A 655 -6.90 -11.31 -39.35
N ALA A 656 -6.96 -11.71 -40.63
CA ALA A 656 -7.32 -10.81 -41.73
C ALA A 656 -8.75 -10.27 -41.62
N ARG A 657 -9.72 -11.09 -41.19
CA ARG A 657 -11.12 -10.64 -41.03
C ARG A 657 -11.29 -9.63 -39.89
N ARG A 658 -10.61 -9.83 -38.77
CA ARG A 658 -10.58 -8.88 -37.63
C ARG A 658 -9.97 -7.52 -37.98
N PHE A 659 -9.14 -7.45 -39.03
CA PHE A 659 -8.53 -6.21 -39.51
C PHE A 659 -9.40 -5.38 -40.46
N LEU A 660 -10.41 -5.99 -41.10
CA LEU A 660 -11.20 -5.36 -42.17
C LEU A 660 -12.63 -4.99 -41.77
N PHE A 661 -13.16 -5.64 -40.73
CA PHE A 661 -14.55 -5.45 -40.26
C PHE A 661 -14.55 -5.44 -38.74
N LYS A 662 -14.06 -4.34 -38.14
CA LYS A 662 -13.72 -4.32 -36.73
C LYS A 662 -14.97 -4.29 -35.85
N GLU A 663 -15.92 -3.43 -36.20
CA GLU A 663 -17.19 -3.18 -35.50
C GLU A 663 -18.19 -4.32 -35.75
N ALA A 664 -18.30 -4.80 -36.99
CA ALA A 664 -19.29 -5.81 -37.41
C ALA A 664 -19.06 -7.23 -36.84
N PHE A 665 -17.94 -7.45 -36.14
CA PHE A 665 -17.64 -8.70 -35.43
C PHE A 665 -17.31 -8.48 -33.94
N GLU A 666 -17.64 -7.32 -33.36
CA GLU A 666 -17.67 -7.14 -31.91
C GLU A 666 -18.88 -7.87 -31.31
N TYR A 667 -18.61 -8.78 -30.35
CA TYR A 667 -19.64 -9.62 -29.75
C TYR A 667 -20.24 -8.96 -28.50
N HIS A 668 -21.47 -8.45 -28.63
CA HIS A 668 -22.31 -8.01 -27.50
C HIS A 668 -23.10 -9.19 -26.89
N PRO A 669 -22.92 -9.52 -25.59
CA PRO A 669 -23.59 -10.66 -24.96
C PRO A 669 -24.94 -10.30 -24.30
N ALA A 670 -26.00 -10.12 -25.09
CA ALA A 670 -27.41 -10.27 -24.68
C ALA A 670 -28.33 -10.24 -25.92
N SER A 671 -29.32 -11.12 -26.11
CA SER A 671 -29.78 -12.26 -25.31
C SER A 671 -30.59 -13.26 -26.15
N SER A 672 -30.95 -14.41 -25.56
CA SER A 672 -31.79 -15.49 -26.14
C SER A 672 -31.18 -16.23 -27.34
N GLY A 673 -31.68 -17.43 -27.65
CA GLY A 673 -31.08 -18.24 -28.71
C GLY A 673 -31.96 -19.36 -29.27
N ALA A 674 -31.47 -19.92 -30.36
CA ALA A 674 -31.81 -21.22 -30.94
C ALA A 674 -30.47 -21.99 -31.07
N LYS A 675 -30.34 -23.25 -30.61
CA LYS A 675 -30.90 -24.48 -31.21
C LYS A 675 -30.37 -24.71 -32.63
N ASP A 676 -29.70 -25.81 -32.95
CA ASP A 676 -29.51 -27.09 -32.23
C ASP A 676 -28.09 -27.69 -32.47
N ASP A 677 -27.74 -28.73 -31.68
CA ASP A 677 -26.79 -29.84 -31.97
C ASP A 677 -25.27 -29.55 -32.21
N LEU A 678 -24.29 -30.31 -31.68
CA LEU A 678 -24.26 -31.52 -30.82
C LEU A 678 -22.93 -31.61 -29.99
N VAL A 679 -23.04 -32.08 -28.74
CA VAL A 679 -22.04 -32.79 -27.88
C VAL A 679 -20.53 -32.47 -28.02
N ALA A 680 -19.98 -31.76 -27.03
CA ALA A 680 -18.89 -32.24 -26.15
C ALA A 680 -18.79 -31.33 -24.91
N ALA A 681 -18.43 -31.86 -23.74
CA ALA A 681 -18.32 -31.09 -22.49
C ALA A 681 -16.86 -30.92 -22.04
N GLY A 682 -16.52 -29.77 -21.43
CA GLY A 682 -15.27 -29.62 -20.66
C GLY A 682 -14.61 -28.24 -20.65
N ALA A 683 -14.90 -27.33 -21.60
CA ALA A 683 -14.07 -26.13 -21.83
C ALA A 683 -14.89 -24.83 -21.93
N ALA A 684 -15.58 -24.44 -20.85
CA ALA A 684 -16.48 -23.27 -20.83
C ALA A 684 -15.98 -22.08 -19.97
N ASP A 685 -15.20 -22.33 -18.91
CA ASP A 685 -14.82 -21.29 -17.95
C ASP A 685 -13.53 -20.55 -18.35
N ASP A 686 -12.50 -21.25 -18.84
CA ASP A 686 -11.20 -20.66 -19.22
C ASP A 686 -11.29 -19.63 -20.36
N LEU A 687 -12.31 -19.75 -21.21
CA LEU A 687 -12.54 -18.85 -22.34
C LEU A 687 -13.03 -17.45 -21.90
N ASN A 688 -13.59 -17.32 -20.70
CA ASN A 688 -13.97 -16.02 -20.14
C ASN A 688 -12.78 -15.28 -19.52
N ALA A 689 -11.93 -16.00 -18.77
CA ALA A 689 -10.75 -15.41 -18.13
C ALA A 689 -9.75 -14.83 -19.16
N SER A 690 -9.49 -15.59 -20.23
CA SER A 690 -8.58 -15.19 -21.31
C SER A 690 -9.09 -14.02 -22.18
N VAL A 691 -10.41 -13.78 -22.22
CA VAL A 691 -11.01 -12.62 -22.91
C VAL A 691 -11.01 -11.36 -22.03
N LEU A 692 -11.04 -11.50 -20.70
CA LEU A 692 -10.85 -10.37 -19.77
C LEU A 692 -9.42 -9.83 -19.84
N ALA A 693 -8.41 -10.72 -19.84
CA ALA A 693 -6.99 -10.37 -19.82
C ALA A 693 -6.46 -9.64 -21.08
N LEU A 694 -7.26 -9.54 -22.16
CA LEU A 694 -6.89 -8.88 -23.42
C LEU A 694 -7.53 -7.49 -23.60
N ARG A 695 -8.25 -6.99 -22.59
CA ARG A 695 -8.64 -5.58 -22.51
C ARG A 695 -7.59 -4.85 -21.67
N PRO A 696 -7.07 -3.69 -22.11
CA PRO A 696 -6.52 -2.72 -21.18
C PRO A 696 -7.66 -2.29 -20.26
N SER A 697 -7.65 -2.76 -19.01
CA SER A 697 -8.45 -2.17 -17.95
C SER A 697 -7.90 -0.78 -17.69
N LEU A 698 -8.48 0.22 -18.36
CA LEU A 698 -8.48 1.58 -17.84
C LEU A 698 -9.15 1.48 -16.47
N GLU A 699 -8.35 1.58 -15.42
CA GLU A 699 -8.82 1.58 -14.03
C GLU A 699 -9.94 2.62 -13.90
N GLU A 700 -11.09 2.24 -13.32
CA GLU A 700 -12.15 3.20 -13.01
C GLU A 700 -11.65 4.11 -11.88
N LYS A 701 -10.93 5.17 -12.27
CA LYS A 701 -10.29 6.12 -11.35
C LYS A 701 -11.31 6.62 -10.35
N THR A 702 -11.11 6.22 -9.10
CA THR A 702 -11.96 6.61 -8.00
C THR A 702 -11.54 7.96 -7.41
N TYR A 703 -12.51 8.65 -6.82
CA TYR A 703 -12.35 9.91 -6.12
C TYR A 703 -13.07 9.82 -4.77
N VAL A 704 -12.55 10.48 -3.74
CA VAL A 704 -13.26 10.66 -2.47
C VAL A 704 -13.82 12.08 -2.45
N ILE A 705 -15.15 12.19 -2.50
CA ILE A 705 -15.89 13.46 -2.51
C ILE A 705 -16.69 13.64 -1.21
N ARG A 706 -17.12 14.87 -0.90
CA ARG A 706 -17.74 15.20 0.39
C ARG A 706 -19.19 15.67 0.21
N VAL A 707 -20.15 15.09 0.91
CA VAL A 707 -21.55 15.55 0.90
C VAL A 707 -21.63 17.02 1.36
N CYS A 708 -22.22 17.90 0.54
CA CYS A 708 -22.40 19.32 0.85
C CYS A 708 -23.89 19.71 0.99
N GLU A 709 -24.81 19.00 0.33
CA GLU A 709 -26.26 19.08 0.56
C GLU A 709 -26.87 17.67 0.53
N ASN A 710 -27.83 17.39 1.42
CA ASN A 710 -28.71 16.21 1.31
C ASN A 710 -30.12 16.64 1.73
N ARG A 711 -31.07 16.70 0.78
CA ARG A 711 -32.38 17.32 0.98
C ARG A 711 -33.49 16.55 0.26
N ARG A 712 -34.52 16.16 1.01
CA ARG A 712 -35.73 15.55 0.45
C ARG A 712 -36.50 16.56 -0.44
N LEU A 713 -36.91 16.13 -1.63
CA LEU A 713 -37.69 16.89 -2.61
C LEU A 713 -39.19 16.57 -2.58
N THR A 714 -39.58 15.63 -1.72
CA THR A 714 -40.94 15.11 -1.54
C THR A 714 -41.44 15.45 -0.13
N PRO A 715 -42.73 15.72 0.10
CA PRO A 715 -43.24 15.95 1.45
C PRO A 715 -42.95 14.77 2.38
N GLU A 716 -42.70 15.03 3.67
CA GLU A 716 -42.44 13.96 4.65
C GLU A 716 -43.61 12.97 4.75
N THR A 717 -44.83 13.46 4.57
CA THR A 717 -46.08 12.68 4.53
C THR A 717 -46.25 11.85 3.24
N TYR A 718 -45.26 11.82 2.34
CA TYR A 718 -45.33 11.11 1.07
C TYR A 718 -44.71 9.72 1.13
N ASP A 719 -45.31 8.76 0.41
CA ASP A 719 -44.96 7.33 0.47
C ASP A 719 -43.54 7.04 -0.05
N ARG A 720 -43.01 7.89 -0.93
CA ARG A 720 -41.65 7.75 -1.48
C ARG A 720 -40.74 8.89 -1.05
N ASN A 721 -39.53 8.57 -0.63
CA ASN A 721 -38.47 9.55 -0.47
C ASN A 721 -37.72 9.74 -1.79
N VAL A 722 -38.07 10.80 -2.52
CA VAL A 722 -37.19 11.35 -3.58
C VAL A 722 -36.42 12.51 -2.99
N PHE A 723 -35.10 12.53 -3.17
CA PHE A 723 -34.17 13.50 -2.60
C PHE A 723 -33.10 13.97 -3.61
N HIS A 724 -32.60 15.17 -3.34
CA HIS A 724 -31.42 15.77 -3.95
C HIS A 724 -30.23 15.53 -3.03
N ILE A 725 -29.09 15.15 -3.58
CA ILE A 725 -27.82 15.09 -2.85
C ILE A 725 -26.71 15.71 -3.69
N ALA A 726 -25.98 16.66 -3.11
CA ALA A 726 -24.85 17.34 -3.73
C ALA A 726 -23.56 17.01 -2.99
N PHE A 727 -22.48 16.93 -3.76
CA PHE A 727 -21.14 16.67 -3.27
C PHE A 727 -20.18 17.77 -3.74
N ASP A 728 -19.30 18.18 -2.83
CA ASP A 728 -18.14 19.03 -3.08
C ASP A 728 -17.01 18.19 -3.69
N THR A 729 -16.44 18.66 -4.80
CA THR A 729 -15.34 18.02 -5.54
C THR A 729 -14.05 18.84 -5.52
N ALA A 730 -14.01 19.96 -4.79
CA ALA A 730 -12.87 20.89 -4.79
C ALA A 730 -11.56 20.20 -4.40
N GLY A 731 -10.50 20.44 -5.18
CA GLY A 731 -9.19 19.85 -4.97
C GLY A 731 -9.07 18.35 -5.30
N THR A 732 -10.15 17.66 -5.66
CA THR A 732 -10.09 16.22 -6.02
C THR A 732 -9.64 15.98 -7.47
N GLY A 733 -9.75 16.99 -8.33
CA GLY A 733 -9.51 16.86 -9.77
C GLY A 733 -10.55 16.00 -10.50
N LEU A 734 -11.74 15.80 -9.92
CA LEU A 734 -12.88 15.16 -10.58
C LEU A 734 -13.47 16.12 -11.62
N THR A 735 -13.38 15.72 -12.88
CA THR A 735 -14.06 16.36 -14.01
C THR A 735 -15.11 15.43 -14.58
N TYR A 736 -16.27 15.96 -14.97
CA TYR A 736 -17.32 15.19 -15.64
C TYR A 736 -18.05 16.07 -16.67
N GLU A 737 -18.61 15.45 -17.71
CA GLU A 737 -19.40 16.15 -18.74
C GLU A 737 -20.91 15.82 -18.67
N VAL A 738 -21.70 16.65 -19.34
CA VAL A 738 -23.16 16.60 -19.25
C VAL A 738 -23.71 15.26 -19.78
N GLY A 739 -24.44 14.56 -18.91
CA GLY A 739 -25.06 13.26 -19.19
C GLY A 739 -24.28 12.04 -18.67
N GLU A 740 -23.06 12.22 -18.15
CA GLU A 740 -22.33 11.12 -17.51
C GLU A 740 -22.98 10.66 -16.19
N ALA A 741 -22.60 9.49 -15.71
CA ALA A 741 -23.13 8.90 -14.48
C ALA A 741 -22.06 8.78 -13.38
N LEU A 742 -22.44 9.11 -12.14
CA LEU A 742 -21.61 8.95 -10.96
C LEU A 742 -21.77 7.51 -10.43
N GLY A 743 -20.72 6.71 -10.47
CA GLY A 743 -20.66 5.38 -9.87
C GLY A 743 -20.40 5.48 -8.38
N VAL A 744 -21.44 5.35 -7.54
CA VAL A 744 -21.29 5.44 -6.08
C VAL A 744 -20.95 4.08 -5.47
N HIS A 745 -19.82 4.00 -4.77
CA HIS A 745 -19.43 2.85 -3.96
C HIS A 745 -20.14 2.93 -2.60
N GLY A 746 -21.43 2.59 -2.58
CA GLY A 746 -22.25 2.58 -1.37
C GLY A 746 -21.97 1.37 -0.48
N TRP A 747 -22.25 1.50 0.82
CA TRP A 747 -22.03 0.43 1.80
C TRP A 747 -23.33 -0.28 2.20
N ASN A 748 -23.21 -1.48 2.76
CA ASN A 748 -24.29 -2.14 3.49
C ASN A 748 -24.63 -1.36 4.77
N ASP A 749 -25.90 -1.44 5.20
CA ASP A 749 -26.34 -0.77 6.41
C ASP A 749 -25.69 -1.35 7.69
N GLU A 750 -25.10 -0.49 8.51
CA GLU A 750 -24.32 -0.89 9.69
C GLU A 750 -25.11 -1.75 10.69
N GLU A 751 -26.38 -1.45 10.91
CA GLU A 751 -27.21 -2.18 11.88
C GLU A 751 -27.46 -3.62 11.39
N GLU A 752 -27.75 -3.80 10.11
CA GLU A 752 -27.97 -5.11 9.49
C GLU A 752 -26.68 -5.95 9.44
N VAL A 753 -25.52 -5.32 9.20
CA VAL A 753 -24.20 -5.96 9.27
C VAL A 753 -23.89 -6.42 10.69
N ARG A 754 -24.04 -5.54 11.69
CA ARG A 754 -23.80 -5.90 13.10
C ARG A 754 -24.77 -6.98 13.61
N ASP A 755 -26.03 -6.98 13.18
CA ASP A 755 -26.98 -8.06 13.48
C ASP A 755 -26.60 -9.39 12.81
N PHE A 756 -26.13 -9.35 11.56
CA PHE A 756 -25.60 -10.55 10.92
C PHE A 756 -24.38 -11.11 11.68
N MET A 757 -23.42 -10.27 12.06
CA MET A 757 -22.21 -10.69 12.78
C MET A 757 -22.52 -11.26 14.17
N ARG A 758 -23.41 -10.61 14.94
CA ARG A 758 -23.94 -11.13 16.22
C ARG A 758 -24.58 -12.50 16.06
N TRP A 759 -25.36 -12.69 15.00
CA TRP A 759 -26.01 -13.97 14.71
C TRP A 759 -25.03 -15.05 14.20
N TYR A 760 -24.05 -14.67 13.39
CA TYR A 760 -23.04 -15.57 12.81
C TYR A 760 -21.94 -15.94 13.81
N GLY A 761 -21.80 -15.20 14.92
CA GLY A 761 -20.77 -15.41 15.93
C GLY A 761 -19.39 -14.94 15.46
N LEU A 762 -19.34 -13.82 14.73
CA LEU A 762 -18.11 -13.19 14.27
C LEU A 762 -17.67 -12.10 15.24
N ASP A 763 -16.38 -12.04 15.52
CA ASP A 763 -15.73 -10.85 16.08
C ASP A 763 -15.75 -9.72 15.03
N ALA A 764 -15.85 -8.47 15.48
CA ALA A 764 -15.95 -7.31 14.60
C ALA A 764 -14.58 -6.74 14.22
N ASP A 765 -13.65 -6.73 15.17
CA ASP A 765 -12.36 -6.07 15.06
C ASP A 765 -11.23 -7.04 14.63
N ALA A 766 -11.53 -8.34 14.58
CA ALA A 766 -10.67 -9.34 13.96
C ALA A 766 -10.33 -8.98 12.51
N LEU A 767 -9.07 -9.18 12.13
CA LEU A 767 -8.55 -8.88 10.81
C LEU A 767 -8.66 -10.09 9.87
N VAL A 768 -9.11 -9.83 8.65
CA VAL A 768 -9.16 -10.81 7.55
C VAL A 768 -8.38 -10.24 6.37
N SER A 769 -7.41 -11.00 5.88
CA SER A 769 -6.67 -10.72 4.66
C SER A 769 -7.26 -11.52 3.51
N PHE A 770 -7.59 -10.86 2.39
CA PHE A 770 -8.17 -11.49 1.21
C PHE A 770 -7.53 -10.94 -0.08
N PRO A 771 -7.48 -11.71 -1.18
CA PRO A 771 -6.92 -11.23 -2.43
C PRO A 771 -7.70 -10.01 -2.94
N SER A 772 -7.01 -8.93 -3.33
CA SER A 772 -7.69 -7.72 -3.82
C SER A 772 -8.32 -7.99 -5.20
N PRO A 773 -9.63 -7.70 -5.36
CA PRO A 773 -10.30 -7.85 -6.65
C PRO A 773 -9.71 -6.95 -7.74
N HIS A 774 -9.15 -5.80 -7.35
CA HIS A 774 -8.67 -4.76 -8.25
C HIS A 774 -7.45 -5.18 -9.09
N ASP A 775 -6.64 -6.13 -8.61
CA ASP A 775 -5.53 -6.70 -9.38
C ASP A 775 -5.62 -8.23 -9.48
N HIS A 776 -6.83 -8.74 -9.67
CA HIS A 776 -7.13 -10.17 -9.87
C HIS A 776 -6.50 -11.12 -8.81
N GLY A 777 -6.35 -10.63 -7.58
CA GLY A 777 -5.79 -11.39 -6.46
C GLY A 777 -4.26 -11.46 -6.38
N LYS A 778 -3.51 -10.68 -7.17
CA LYS A 778 -2.04 -10.58 -7.03
C LYS A 778 -1.61 -9.88 -5.73
N THR A 779 -2.39 -8.91 -5.27
CA THR A 779 -2.21 -8.22 -3.98
C THR A 779 -3.25 -8.70 -2.96
N TYR A 780 -3.02 -8.47 -1.68
CA TYR A 780 -3.96 -8.79 -0.60
C TYR A 780 -4.39 -7.53 0.15
N GLU A 781 -5.69 -7.35 0.32
CA GLU A 781 -6.25 -6.35 1.23
C GLU A 781 -6.51 -6.96 2.59
N THR A 782 -6.19 -6.22 3.66
CA THR A 782 -6.54 -6.59 5.03
C THR A 782 -7.57 -5.61 5.58
N ARG A 783 -8.68 -6.13 6.08
CA ARG A 783 -9.80 -5.35 6.65
C ARG A 783 -10.23 -5.98 7.97
N THR A 784 -10.89 -5.21 8.83
CA THR A 784 -11.69 -5.82 9.91
C THR A 784 -12.86 -6.61 9.32
N VAL A 785 -13.35 -7.65 10.01
CA VAL A 785 -14.56 -8.40 9.59
C VAL A 785 -15.76 -7.45 9.41
N PHE A 786 -15.89 -6.43 10.26
CA PHE A 786 -16.91 -5.38 10.10
C PHE A 786 -16.78 -4.64 8.77
N GLN A 787 -15.58 -4.14 8.42
CA GLN A 787 -15.35 -3.44 7.14
C GLN A 787 -15.57 -4.36 5.94
N LEU A 788 -15.10 -5.62 5.99
CA LEU A 788 -15.30 -6.61 4.93
C LEU A 788 -16.80 -6.80 4.61
N LEU A 789 -17.63 -7.02 5.65
CA LEU A 789 -19.07 -7.23 5.50
C LEU A 789 -19.86 -5.94 5.23
N GLN A 790 -19.33 -4.77 5.57
CA GLN A 790 -19.96 -3.48 5.30
C GLN A 790 -19.64 -2.92 3.91
N GLN A 791 -18.38 -3.02 3.47
CA GLN A 791 -17.81 -2.23 2.38
C GLN A 791 -17.41 -3.07 1.17
N ASN A 792 -17.09 -4.35 1.34
CA ASN A 792 -16.61 -5.22 0.27
C ASN A 792 -17.68 -6.23 -0.21
N LEU A 793 -18.33 -6.99 0.66
CA LEU A 793 -19.21 -8.11 0.25
C LEU A 793 -20.71 -7.74 0.10
N ASP A 794 -21.37 -8.18 -0.97
CA ASP A 794 -22.80 -7.98 -1.26
C ASP A 794 -23.70 -8.94 -0.43
N LEU A 795 -23.51 -8.90 0.90
CA LEU A 795 -24.17 -9.75 1.89
C LEU A 795 -25.72 -9.71 1.83
N PHE A 796 -26.27 -8.57 1.43
CA PHE A 796 -27.72 -8.36 1.25
C PHE A 796 -28.15 -8.39 -0.23
N GLY A 797 -27.25 -8.80 -1.12
CA GLY A 797 -27.49 -9.03 -2.53
C GLY A 797 -28.21 -10.35 -2.85
N LYS A 798 -28.38 -10.61 -4.13
CA LYS A 798 -29.16 -11.73 -4.69
C LYS A 798 -28.27 -12.98 -4.93
N PRO A 799 -28.50 -14.11 -4.23
CA PRO A 799 -27.70 -15.32 -4.41
C PRO A 799 -27.82 -15.94 -5.81
N SER A 800 -26.68 -16.32 -6.37
CA SER A 800 -26.58 -17.11 -7.60
C SER A 800 -26.95 -18.58 -7.35
N LYS A 801 -27.17 -19.35 -8.44
CA LYS A 801 -27.28 -20.82 -8.33
C LYS A 801 -25.99 -21.48 -7.85
N SER A 802 -24.82 -20.95 -8.21
CA SER A 802 -23.53 -21.47 -7.77
C SER A 802 -23.37 -21.35 -6.26
N PHE A 803 -23.81 -20.24 -5.64
CA PHE A 803 -23.81 -20.09 -4.19
C PHE A 803 -24.60 -21.21 -3.48
N TYR A 804 -25.82 -21.53 -3.92
CA TYR A 804 -26.58 -22.66 -3.36
C TYR A 804 -25.89 -24.02 -3.56
N ALA A 805 -25.16 -24.20 -4.67
CA ALA A 805 -24.42 -25.44 -4.95
C ALA A 805 -23.19 -25.59 -4.01
N SER A 806 -22.37 -24.53 -3.89
CA SER A 806 -21.18 -24.52 -3.04
C SER A 806 -21.55 -24.62 -1.56
N LEU A 807 -22.58 -23.87 -1.12
CA LEU A 807 -23.09 -23.96 0.26
C LEU A 807 -23.61 -25.37 0.59
N ALA A 808 -24.11 -26.12 -0.39
CA ALA A 808 -24.51 -27.52 -0.18
C ALA A 808 -23.33 -28.47 0.08
N ALA A 809 -22.12 -28.15 -0.35
CA ALA A 809 -20.92 -28.93 -0.01
C ALA A 809 -20.56 -28.77 1.47
N LEU A 810 -20.69 -27.54 2.00
CA LEU A 810 -20.39 -27.17 3.38
C LEU A 810 -21.54 -27.50 4.37
N ALA A 811 -22.69 -27.97 3.87
CA ALA A 811 -23.86 -28.32 4.67
C ALA A 811 -23.67 -29.65 5.45
N THR A 812 -23.47 -29.55 6.76
CA THR A 812 -23.29 -30.72 7.65
C THR A 812 -24.57 -31.55 7.83
N HIS A 813 -25.76 -30.96 7.70
CA HIS A 813 -27.02 -31.69 7.80
C HIS A 813 -27.49 -32.19 6.43
N ARG A 814 -27.76 -33.51 6.34
CA ARG A 814 -28.23 -34.17 5.11
C ARG A 814 -29.57 -33.66 4.58
N GLY A 815 -30.41 -33.03 5.41
CA GLY A 815 -31.63 -32.35 4.96
C GLY A 815 -31.29 -31.10 4.15
N ASP A 816 -30.61 -30.15 4.78
CA ASP A 816 -30.16 -28.88 4.21
C ASP A 816 -29.37 -29.10 2.92
N GLN A 817 -28.40 -30.02 2.93
CA GLN A 817 -27.60 -30.39 1.76
C GLN A 817 -28.46 -30.85 0.56
N ARG A 818 -29.55 -31.60 0.80
CA ARG A 818 -30.47 -32.02 -0.26
C ARG A 818 -31.29 -30.86 -0.79
N THR A 819 -31.79 -29.99 0.09
CA THR A 819 -32.58 -28.81 -0.30
C THR A 819 -31.74 -27.79 -1.07
N LEU A 820 -30.51 -27.51 -0.62
CA LEU A 820 -29.57 -26.62 -1.30
C LEU A 820 -29.19 -27.15 -2.70
N ARG A 821 -28.84 -28.44 -2.81
CA ARG A 821 -28.61 -29.08 -4.13
C ARG A 821 -29.85 -29.00 -5.03
N PHE A 822 -31.04 -29.24 -4.49
CA PHE A 822 -32.27 -29.13 -5.26
C PHE A 822 -32.50 -27.71 -5.80
N ILE A 823 -32.29 -26.66 -4.99
CA ILE A 823 -32.45 -25.25 -5.42
C ILE A 823 -31.47 -24.90 -6.55
N ALA A 824 -30.23 -25.40 -6.50
CA ALA A 824 -29.24 -25.19 -7.56
C ALA A 824 -29.61 -25.93 -8.87
N ALA A 825 -30.13 -27.16 -8.76
CA ALA A 825 -30.41 -28.07 -9.87
C ALA A 825 -31.48 -27.56 -10.88
N PRO A 826 -31.58 -28.18 -12.07
CA PRO A 826 -32.63 -27.86 -13.05
C PRO A 826 -34.06 -28.03 -12.50
N GLU A 827 -34.29 -29.05 -11.68
CA GLU A 827 -35.59 -29.39 -11.10
C GLU A 827 -36.07 -28.31 -10.10
N GLY A 828 -35.14 -27.64 -9.41
CA GLY A 828 -35.44 -26.56 -8.48
C GLY A 828 -35.61 -25.18 -9.11
N VAL A 829 -35.53 -25.04 -10.43
CA VAL A 829 -35.65 -23.73 -11.13
C VAL A 829 -36.89 -22.94 -10.69
N ALA A 830 -38.04 -23.59 -10.50
CA ALA A 830 -39.26 -22.93 -10.04
C ALA A 830 -39.16 -22.41 -8.60
N LEU A 831 -38.47 -23.12 -7.71
CA LEU A 831 -38.23 -22.72 -6.32
C LEU A 831 -37.19 -21.60 -6.24
N PHE A 832 -36.06 -21.73 -6.96
CA PHE A 832 -35.05 -20.68 -7.10
C PHE A 832 -35.69 -19.39 -7.63
N LYS A 833 -36.52 -19.48 -8.69
CA LYS A 833 -37.25 -18.33 -9.24
C LYS A 833 -38.19 -17.69 -8.22
N LYS A 834 -38.94 -18.50 -7.44
CA LYS A 834 -39.78 -17.97 -6.35
C LYS A 834 -38.94 -17.22 -5.29
N MET A 835 -37.88 -17.85 -4.79
CA MET A 835 -37.01 -17.27 -3.75
C MET A 835 -36.32 -15.98 -4.24
N SER A 836 -35.87 -15.97 -5.50
CA SER A 836 -35.09 -14.87 -6.07
C SER A 836 -35.91 -13.68 -6.58
N GLU A 837 -37.10 -13.91 -7.15
CA GLU A 837 -37.92 -12.86 -7.77
C GLU A 837 -39.14 -12.44 -6.95
N LYS A 838 -39.70 -13.32 -6.12
CA LYS A 838 -40.88 -13.01 -5.30
C LYS A 838 -40.51 -12.72 -3.85
N GLU A 839 -39.77 -13.62 -3.21
CA GLU A 839 -39.38 -13.44 -1.81
C GLU A 839 -38.11 -12.57 -1.66
N THR A 840 -37.38 -12.31 -2.75
CA THR A 840 -36.13 -11.51 -2.77
C THR A 840 -35.17 -11.90 -1.64
N VAL A 841 -34.88 -13.20 -1.56
CA VAL A 841 -33.98 -13.83 -0.59
C VAL A 841 -32.54 -13.37 -0.83
N THR A 842 -31.85 -12.98 0.24
CA THR A 842 -30.46 -12.48 0.24
C THR A 842 -29.45 -13.55 0.67
N PHE A 843 -28.14 -13.33 0.49
CA PHE A 843 -27.12 -14.26 1.00
C PHE A 843 -27.23 -14.47 2.51
N ALA A 844 -27.43 -13.37 3.26
CA ALA A 844 -27.70 -13.43 4.70
C ALA A 844 -28.94 -14.26 5.06
N ASP A 845 -30.03 -14.18 4.28
CA ASP A 845 -31.23 -15.00 4.51
C ASP A 845 -30.97 -16.50 4.29
N VAL A 846 -30.23 -16.87 3.23
CA VAL A 846 -29.90 -18.27 2.94
C VAL A 846 -29.05 -18.86 4.06
N LEU A 847 -28.03 -18.12 4.54
CA LEU A 847 -27.21 -18.56 5.67
C LEU A 847 -28.07 -18.70 6.95
N ARG A 848 -28.98 -17.76 7.23
CA ARG A 848 -29.95 -17.85 8.35
C ARG A 848 -30.90 -19.05 8.24
N GLN A 849 -31.27 -19.44 7.02
CA GLN A 849 -32.16 -20.56 6.72
C GLN A 849 -31.45 -21.92 6.88
N PHE A 850 -30.25 -22.08 6.31
CA PHE A 850 -29.53 -23.35 6.22
C PHE A 850 -28.37 -23.45 7.23
N LYS A 851 -28.71 -23.33 8.52
CA LYS A 851 -27.77 -23.18 9.65
C LYS A 851 -26.70 -24.26 9.79
N SER A 852 -26.87 -25.41 9.14
CA SER A 852 -25.86 -26.49 9.12
C SER A 852 -24.74 -26.27 8.10
N ALA A 853 -24.91 -25.32 7.19
CA ALA A 853 -23.92 -24.84 6.24
C ALA A 853 -23.39 -23.48 6.73
N ARG A 854 -22.27 -23.51 7.45
CA ARG A 854 -21.69 -22.33 8.11
C ARG A 854 -20.22 -22.20 7.71
N PRO A 855 -19.94 -21.60 6.54
CA PRO A 855 -18.57 -21.32 6.10
C PRO A 855 -17.77 -20.46 7.11
N SER A 856 -16.44 -20.50 7.01
CA SER A 856 -15.55 -19.51 7.65
C SER A 856 -15.71 -18.12 7.02
N ILE A 857 -15.13 -17.07 7.62
CA ILE A 857 -15.21 -15.72 7.04
C ILE A 857 -14.40 -15.60 5.74
N GLU A 858 -13.29 -16.33 5.64
CA GLU A 858 -12.45 -16.48 4.45
C GLU A 858 -13.21 -17.22 3.33
N GLU A 859 -13.90 -18.32 3.66
CA GLU A 859 -14.78 -19.01 2.71
C GLU A 859 -15.94 -18.11 2.24
N LEU A 860 -16.49 -17.23 3.10
CA LEU A 860 -17.53 -16.28 2.69
C LEU A 860 -17.05 -15.28 1.62
N VAL A 861 -15.75 -14.90 1.61
CA VAL A 861 -15.19 -14.04 0.55
C VAL A 861 -15.22 -14.75 -0.81
N GLY A 862 -14.93 -16.05 -0.84
CA GLY A 862 -15.02 -16.86 -2.06
C GLY A 862 -16.45 -17.21 -2.52
N LEU A 863 -17.46 -16.95 -1.68
CA LEU A 863 -18.85 -17.36 -1.90
C LEU A 863 -19.80 -16.17 -2.18
N ILE A 864 -19.55 -15.00 -1.60
CA ILE A 864 -20.38 -13.79 -1.74
C ILE A 864 -19.64 -12.80 -2.66
N PRO A 865 -20.25 -12.32 -3.76
CA PRO A 865 -19.62 -11.37 -4.67
C PRO A 865 -19.49 -9.98 -4.03
N GLU A 866 -18.65 -9.13 -4.62
CA GLU A 866 -18.47 -7.76 -4.13
C GLU A 866 -19.66 -6.83 -4.35
N ILE A 867 -19.76 -5.80 -3.50
CA ILE A 867 -20.66 -4.65 -3.68
C ILE A 867 -20.22 -3.85 -4.91
N LYS A 868 -20.99 -3.95 -6.00
CA LYS A 868 -20.73 -3.22 -7.23
C LYS A 868 -21.16 -1.75 -7.11
N PRO A 869 -20.39 -0.79 -7.66
CA PRO A 869 -20.76 0.62 -7.63
C PRO A 869 -22.11 0.83 -8.32
N ARG A 870 -22.94 1.71 -7.75
CA ARG A 870 -24.27 2.03 -8.30
C ARG A 870 -24.19 3.34 -9.06
N HIS A 871 -24.38 3.26 -10.38
CA HIS A 871 -24.41 4.42 -11.26
C HIS A 871 -25.71 5.22 -11.08
N TYR A 872 -25.58 6.53 -10.98
CA TYR A 872 -26.68 7.50 -11.02
C TYR A 872 -26.36 8.58 -12.05
N SER A 873 -27.27 8.82 -13.00
CA SER A 873 -27.15 9.88 -14.00
C SER A 873 -26.98 11.24 -13.30
N ILE A 874 -25.98 12.02 -13.68
CA ILE A 874 -25.65 13.26 -12.96
C ILE A 874 -26.71 14.34 -13.24
N ALA A 875 -27.15 15.03 -12.18
CA ALA A 875 -28.25 15.99 -12.18
C ALA A 875 -27.83 17.46 -12.34
N SER A 876 -26.54 17.74 -12.45
CA SER A 876 -25.96 19.09 -12.60
C SER A 876 -25.00 19.19 -13.79
N SER A 877 -24.85 20.38 -14.37
CA SER A 877 -23.77 20.65 -15.34
C SER A 877 -22.54 21.21 -14.63
N GLN A 878 -21.35 20.60 -14.79
CA GLN A 878 -20.14 21.09 -14.10
C GLN A 878 -19.78 22.54 -14.48
N LYS A 879 -20.11 22.97 -15.71
CA LYS A 879 -19.93 24.37 -16.14
C LYS A 879 -20.83 25.37 -15.38
N ALA A 880 -21.94 24.89 -14.80
CA ALA A 880 -22.90 25.70 -14.04
C ALA A 880 -22.68 25.62 -12.51
N VAL A 881 -22.27 24.46 -11.99
CA VAL A 881 -22.10 24.25 -10.52
C VAL A 881 -20.65 24.29 -10.03
N GLY A 882 -19.67 24.32 -10.93
CA GLY A 882 -18.24 24.38 -10.59
C GLY A 882 -17.71 23.08 -9.98
N ASP A 883 -16.97 23.17 -8.87
CA ASP A 883 -16.44 22.03 -8.10
C ASP A 883 -17.53 21.29 -7.31
N ARG A 884 -18.61 20.88 -7.98
CA ARG A 884 -19.72 20.13 -7.41
C ARG A 884 -20.24 19.08 -8.38
N VAL A 885 -20.80 18.01 -7.83
CA VAL A 885 -21.63 17.04 -8.56
C VAL A 885 -22.92 16.77 -7.78
N GLU A 886 -24.07 16.82 -8.46
CA GLU A 886 -25.40 16.70 -7.85
C GLU A 886 -26.15 15.49 -8.43
N LEU A 887 -26.92 14.78 -7.59
CA LEU A 887 -27.74 13.63 -7.98
C LEU A 887 -29.21 13.83 -7.58
N LEU A 888 -30.09 13.17 -8.32
CA LEU A 888 -31.52 13.06 -8.02
C LEU A 888 -31.86 11.57 -7.80
N ILE A 889 -32.24 11.21 -6.58
CA ILE A 889 -32.34 9.81 -6.14
C ILE A 889 -33.72 9.54 -5.52
N VAL A 890 -34.26 8.34 -5.73
CA VAL A 890 -35.41 7.80 -5.00
C VAL A 890 -34.95 6.64 -4.13
N THR A 891 -35.45 6.53 -2.89
CA THR A 891 -35.23 5.33 -2.09
C THR A 891 -35.88 4.13 -2.74
N VAL A 892 -35.17 3.01 -2.74
CA VAL A 892 -35.72 1.72 -3.14
C VAL A 892 -36.00 0.93 -1.88
N ASP A 893 -37.27 0.74 -1.58
CA ASP A 893 -37.77 -0.05 -0.47
C ASP A 893 -39.04 -0.82 -0.89
N TRP A 894 -39.22 -2.03 -0.36
CA TRP A 894 -40.39 -2.86 -0.61
C TRP A 894 -40.63 -3.84 0.55
N THR A 895 -41.80 -4.50 0.54
CA THR A 895 -42.11 -5.62 1.43
C THR A 895 -42.30 -6.89 0.62
N THR A 896 -41.74 -8.00 1.06
CA THR A 896 -41.88 -9.32 0.42
C THR A 896 -43.30 -9.86 0.57
N PRO A 897 -43.76 -10.84 -0.25
CA PRO A 897 -45.00 -11.57 -0.02
C PRO A 897 -45.05 -12.29 1.34
N SER A 898 -43.89 -12.60 1.90
CA SER A 898 -43.68 -13.13 3.26
C SER A 898 -43.68 -12.06 4.38
N GLY A 899 -43.89 -10.78 4.05
CA GLY A 899 -44.02 -9.69 5.03
C GLY A 899 -42.71 -9.09 5.53
N SER A 900 -41.55 -9.46 4.94
CA SER A 900 -40.25 -8.91 5.34
C SER A 900 -39.96 -7.59 4.60
N PRO A 901 -39.44 -6.55 5.25
CA PRO A 901 -38.98 -5.35 4.56
C PRO A 901 -37.66 -5.64 3.80
N ARG A 902 -37.44 -4.92 2.71
CA ARG A 902 -36.25 -4.99 1.85
C ARG A 902 -35.89 -3.61 1.32
N PHE A 903 -34.60 -3.39 1.07
CA PHE A 903 -34.04 -2.07 0.77
C PHE A 903 -32.95 -2.17 -0.31
N GLY A 904 -32.86 -1.17 -1.19
CA GLY A 904 -31.73 -1.00 -2.09
C GLY A 904 -30.56 -0.33 -1.36
N GLN A 905 -29.56 -1.12 -0.95
CA GLN A 905 -28.48 -0.73 -0.04
C GLN A 905 -27.88 0.65 -0.36
N CYS A 906 -27.38 0.88 -1.57
CA CYS A 906 -26.79 2.17 -1.95
C CYS A 906 -27.77 3.37 -1.83
N THR A 907 -29.07 3.19 -2.09
CA THR A 907 -30.06 4.28 -1.88
C THR A 907 -30.38 4.53 -0.41
N ARG A 908 -30.35 3.48 0.44
CA ARG A 908 -30.49 3.59 1.90
C ARG A 908 -29.27 4.24 2.55
N TYR A 909 -28.07 3.87 2.07
CA TYR A 909 -26.80 4.51 2.41
C TYR A 909 -26.84 6.01 2.11
N LEU A 910 -27.05 6.40 0.85
CA LEU A 910 -27.08 7.81 0.43
C LEU A 910 -28.17 8.62 1.15
N ALA A 911 -29.36 8.05 1.39
CA ALA A 911 -30.43 8.72 2.13
C ALA A 911 -30.11 8.94 3.63
N LYS A 912 -29.16 8.19 4.21
CA LYS A 912 -28.70 8.36 5.61
C LYS A 912 -27.49 9.29 5.74
N LEU A 913 -26.81 9.69 4.67
CA LEU A 913 -25.55 10.45 4.77
C LEU A 913 -25.73 11.88 5.30
N PRO A 914 -25.04 12.28 6.38
CA PRO A 914 -25.01 13.65 6.84
C PRO A 914 -24.13 14.53 5.94
N VAL A 915 -24.40 15.84 5.95
CA VAL A 915 -23.50 16.84 5.34
C VAL A 915 -22.12 16.74 6.00
N GLY A 916 -21.08 16.60 5.19
CA GLY A 916 -19.71 16.36 5.61
C GLY A 916 -19.23 14.91 5.52
N ALA A 917 -20.11 13.93 5.29
CA ALA A 917 -19.69 12.56 5.02
C ALA A 917 -18.84 12.46 3.74
N GLN A 918 -17.85 11.58 3.74
CA GLN A 918 -17.05 11.23 2.56
C GLN A 918 -17.66 10.05 1.81
N VAL A 919 -17.57 10.06 0.48
CA VAL A 919 -18.07 9.00 -0.40
C VAL A 919 -17.06 8.71 -1.51
N THR A 920 -16.76 7.44 -1.72
CA THR A 920 -15.95 6.99 -2.87
C THR A 920 -16.82 6.88 -4.12
N VAL A 921 -16.38 7.48 -5.22
CA VAL A 921 -17.09 7.50 -6.50
C VAL A 921 -16.16 7.21 -7.69
N SER A 922 -16.71 6.67 -8.78
CA SER A 922 -16.11 6.71 -10.13
C SER A 922 -16.97 7.54 -11.08
N ILE A 923 -16.42 7.97 -12.21
CA ILE A 923 -17.19 8.55 -13.33
C ILE A 923 -17.34 7.49 -14.41
N LYS A 924 -18.58 7.28 -14.88
CA LYS A 924 -18.88 6.40 -16.00
C LYS A 924 -19.44 7.21 -17.19
N PRO A 925 -18.78 7.17 -18.37
CA PRO A 925 -19.29 7.79 -19.58
C PRO A 925 -20.68 7.27 -19.98
N SER A 926 -21.52 8.15 -20.51
CA SER A 926 -22.82 7.80 -21.10
C SER A 926 -22.89 8.17 -22.59
N VAL A 927 -23.90 7.60 -23.26
CA VAL A 927 -24.37 8.01 -24.59
C VAL A 927 -25.26 9.25 -24.53
N MET A 928 -25.72 9.69 -23.35
CA MET A 928 -26.61 10.84 -23.17
C MET A 928 -25.90 12.20 -23.31
N LYS A 929 -25.16 12.42 -24.40
CA LYS A 929 -24.39 13.64 -24.67
C LYS A 929 -25.25 14.72 -25.32
N LEU A 930 -24.85 15.98 -25.15
CA LEU A 930 -25.43 17.12 -25.88
C LEU A 930 -25.18 17.03 -27.40
N PRO A 931 -26.03 17.65 -28.25
CA PRO A 931 -25.81 17.70 -29.70
C PRO A 931 -24.47 18.35 -30.08
N PRO A 932 -23.85 17.97 -31.22
CA PRO A 932 -22.58 18.55 -31.69
C PRO A 932 -22.61 20.06 -31.98
N LEU A 933 -23.78 20.66 -32.19
CA LEU A 933 -23.95 22.10 -32.38
C LEU A 933 -24.88 22.71 -31.34
N ASP A 934 -24.50 23.86 -30.79
CA ASP A 934 -25.31 24.51 -29.75
C ASP A 934 -26.67 25.00 -30.23
N THR A 935 -26.82 25.25 -31.54
CA THR A 935 -28.10 25.62 -32.16
C THR A 935 -29.04 24.45 -32.39
N GLN A 936 -28.57 23.19 -32.33
CA GLN A 936 -29.42 22.03 -32.60
C GLN A 936 -30.47 21.85 -31.49
N PRO A 937 -31.76 21.62 -31.85
CA PRO A 937 -32.80 21.46 -30.85
C PRO A 937 -32.67 20.18 -30.04
N ILE A 938 -33.15 20.22 -28.80
CA ILE A 938 -33.15 19.08 -27.87
C ILE A 938 -34.59 18.76 -27.49
N ILE A 939 -34.99 17.49 -27.59
CA ILE A 939 -36.27 16.97 -27.10
C ILE A 939 -35.98 15.95 -26.00
N MET A 940 -36.44 16.23 -24.78
CA MET A 940 -36.15 15.42 -23.59
C MET A 940 -37.42 14.89 -22.96
N ALA A 941 -37.41 13.62 -22.55
CA ALA A 941 -38.53 12.95 -21.90
C ALA A 941 -38.06 12.28 -20.60
N GLY A 942 -38.38 12.89 -19.46
CA GLY A 942 -37.94 12.45 -18.12
C GLY A 942 -39.09 11.97 -17.24
N LEU A 943 -38.94 10.82 -16.60
CA LEU A 943 -39.95 10.26 -15.68
C LEU A 943 -39.40 10.08 -14.26
N GLY A 944 -39.97 10.83 -13.30
CA GLY A 944 -39.50 10.85 -11.92
C GLY A 944 -38.02 11.19 -11.84
N THR A 945 -37.21 10.29 -11.28
CA THR A 945 -35.74 10.42 -11.23
C THR A 945 -35.06 10.51 -12.60
N GLY A 946 -35.73 10.08 -13.68
CA GLY A 946 -35.29 10.34 -15.06
C GLY A 946 -35.27 11.82 -15.47
N ALA A 947 -35.67 12.74 -14.59
CA ALA A 947 -35.39 14.17 -14.73
C ALA A 947 -33.91 14.54 -14.50
N ALA A 948 -33.09 13.65 -13.93
CA ALA A 948 -31.70 13.93 -13.54
C ALA A 948 -30.84 14.49 -14.69
N PRO A 949 -30.53 13.74 -15.78
CA PRO A 949 -29.66 14.25 -16.84
C PRO A 949 -30.26 15.49 -17.51
N PHE A 950 -31.58 15.59 -17.59
CA PHE A 950 -32.25 16.72 -18.21
C PHE A 950 -32.13 18.02 -17.40
N ARG A 951 -32.02 17.95 -16.07
CA ARG A 951 -31.64 19.12 -15.26
C ARG A 951 -30.20 19.57 -15.60
N ALA A 952 -29.26 18.64 -15.78
CA ALA A 952 -27.91 18.98 -16.24
C ALA A 952 -27.91 19.62 -17.65
N PHE A 953 -28.70 19.08 -18.59
CA PHE A 953 -28.87 19.67 -19.93
C PHE A 953 -29.44 21.11 -19.86
N ILE A 954 -30.48 21.33 -19.05
CA ILE A 954 -31.11 22.64 -18.87
C ILE A 954 -30.12 23.64 -18.25
N GLN A 955 -29.40 23.25 -17.21
CA GLN A 955 -28.36 24.08 -16.59
C GLN A 955 -27.23 24.40 -17.58
N HIS A 956 -26.83 23.46 -18.45
CA HIS A 956 -25.81 23.72 -19.45
C HIS A 956 -26.30 24.70 -20.53
N ARG A 957 -27.53 24.55 -21.05
CA ARG A 957 -28.12 25.53 -21.98
C ARG A 957 -28.33 26.91 -21.33
N ALA A 958 -28.63 26.96 -20.03
CA ALA A 958 -28.68 28.21 -19.27
C ALA A 958 -27.31 28.90 -19.21
N TRP A 959 -26.29 28.20 -18.73
CA TRP A 959 -24.91 28.69 -18.67
C TRP A 959 -24.40 29.17 -20.03
N GLN A 960 -24.59 28.38 -21.10
CA GLN A 960 -24.20 28.76 -22.47
C GLN A 960 -24.81 30.10 -22.87
N ARG A 961 -26.12 30.28 -22.63
CA ARG A 961 -26.82 31.53 -22.98
C ARG A 961 -26.36 32.71 -22.12
N GLU A 962 -25.98 32.48 -20.87
CA GLU A 962 -25.35 33.49 -20.00
C GLU A 962 -23.95 33.90 -20.50
N GLN A 963 -23.20 32.98 -21.11
CA GLN A 963 -21.96 33.29 -21.86
C GLN A 963 -22.22 33.97 -23.23
N GLY A 964 -23.48 34.26 -23.58
CA GLY A 964 -23.86 34.85 -24.87
C GLY A 964 -23.85 33.87 -26.05
N ILE A 965 -23.70 32.57 -25.82
CA ILE A 965 -23.74 31.54 -26.87
C ILE A 965 -25.19 31.35 -27.34
N LYS A 966 -25.39 31.28 -28.66
CA LYS A 966 -26.71 31.03 -29.26
C LYS A 966 -27.09 29.56 -29.12
N VAL A 967 -27.96 29.27 -28.16
CA VAL A 967 -28.54 27.93 -27.94
C VAL A 967 -29.79 27.67 -28.81
N GLY A 968 -30.02 26.40 -29.14
CA GLY A 968 -31.21 25.91 -29.84
C GLY A 968 -32.43 25.75 -28.93
N PRO A 969 -33.62 25.47 -29.51
CA PRO A 969 -34.84 25.17 -28.75
C PRO A 969 -34.66 23.93 -27.87
N LEU A 970 -35.23 23.96 -26.66
CA LEU A 970 -35.20 22.85 -25.71
C LEU A 970 -36.62 22.53 -25.25
N VAL A 971 -37.03 21.30 -25.52
CA VAL A 971 -38.37 20.76 -25.25
C VAL A 971 -38.26 19.75 -24.12
N TYR A 972 -39.07 19.90 -23.07
CA TYR A 972 -38.99 19.06 -21.87
C TYR A 972 -40.36 18.45 -21.51
N TYR A 973 -40.49 17.13 -21.70
CA TYR A 973 -41.61 16.34 -21.18
C TYR A 973 -41.22 15.77 -19.81
N PHE A 974 -42.01 16.06 -18.78
CA PHE A 974 -41.82 15.54 -17.43
C PHE A 974 -43.05 14.78 -16.96
N GLY A 975 -42.86 13.62 -16.33
CA GLY A 975 -43.96 12.85 -15.75
C GLY A 975 -43.70 12.37 -14.32
N SER A 976 -44.70 12.54 -13.45
CA SER A 976 -44.69 11.99 -12.08
C SER A 976 -46.11 11.63 -11.59
N ARG A 977 -46.27 11.38 -10.29
CA ARG A 977 -47.57 11.01 -9.70
C ARG A 977 -48.48 12.23 -9.45
N TYR A 978 -48.05 13.20 -8.66
CA TYR A 978 -48.83 14.39 -8.28
C TYR A 978 -47.99 15.66 -8.36
N ARG A 979 -48.53 16.77 -8.87
CA ARG A 979 -47.78 18.05 -8.95
C ARG A 979 -47.40 18.60 -7.57
N SER A 980 -48.28 18.45 -6.58
CA SER A 980 -48.09 18.97 -5.22
C SER A 980 -47.16 18.15 -4.31
N GLN A 981 -46.69 16.98 -4.78
CA GLN A 981 -45.89 16.05 -3.96
C GLN A 981 -44.63 15.54 -4.67
N GLU A 982 -44.62 15.52 -6.01
CA GLU A 982 -43.54 14.91 -6.80
C GLU A 982 -43.26 15.71 -8.09
N TYR A 983 -43.44 17.03 -8.08
CA TYR A 983 -42.90 17.90 -9.14
C TYR A 983 -41.45 18.26 -8.81
N LEU A 984 -40.56 17.33 -9.13
CA LEU A 984 -39.14 17.40 -8.81
C LEU A 984 -38.51 18.63 -9.49
N TYR A 985 -37.86 19.48 -8.68
CA TYR A 985 -37.31 20.78 -9.11
C TYR A 985 -38.33 21.73 -9.77
N GLY A 986 -39.63 21.63 -9.44
CA GLY A 986 -40.69 22.37 -10.13
C GLY A 986 -40.47 23.89 -10.22
N GLU A 987 -39.98 24.52 -9.16
CA GLU A 987 -39.67 25.97 -9.13
C GLU A 987 -38.50 26.34 -10.06
N GLU A 988 -37.47 25.50 -10.13
CA GLU A 988 -36.31 25.65 -11.04
C GLU A 988 -36.74 25.46 -12.50
N ILE A 989 -37.60 24.48 -12.78
CA ILE A 989 -38.18 24.24 -14.10
C ILE A 989 -39.09 25.40 -14.54
N GLU A 990 -39.97 25.89 -13.68
CA GLU A 990 -40.84 27.04 -13.98
C GLU A 990 -40.03 28.34 -14.17
N ALA A 991 -38.93 28.51 -13.44
CA ALA A 991 -37.98 29.60 -13.68
C ALA A 991 -37.28 29.47 -15.06
N TYR A 992 -36.80 28.28 -15.43
CA TYR A 992 -36.18 28.06 -16.75
C TYR A 992 -37.16 28.14 -17.93
N MET A 993 -38.45 27.83 -17.73
CA MET A 993 -39.53 28.13 -18.68
C MET A 993 -39.75 29.64 -18.80
N THR A 994 -39.88 30.36 -17.68
CA THR A 994 -40.09 31.82 -17.66
C THR A 994 -38.91 32.57 -18.28
N ALA A 995 -37.69 32.09 -18.05
CA ALA A 995 -36.47 32.60 -18.65
C ALA A 995 -36.31 32.21 -20.13
N GLY A 996 -37.17 31.35 -20.70
CA GLY A 996 -37.09 30.90 -22.09
C GLY A 996 -35.86 30.04 -22.41
N ILE A 997 -35.35 29.28 -21.43
CA ILE A 997 -34.41 28.16 -21.70
C ILE A 997 -35.21 26.94 -22.14
N ILE A 998 -36.26 26.60 -21.40
CA ILE A 998 -37.23 25.57 -21.79
C ILE A 998 -38.25 26.24 -22.71
N THR A 999 -38.15 25.98 -24.02
CA THR A 999 -39.01 26.61 -25.03
C THR A 999 -40.39 25.95 -25.16
N HIS A 1000 -40.52 24.69 -24.72
CA HIS A 1000 -41.82 24.00 -24.56
C HIS A 1000 -41.76 22.98 -23.42
N ALA A 1001 -42.84 22.84 -22.65
CA ALA A 1001 -42.89 21.95 -21.48
C ALA A 1001 -44.16 21.09 -21.44
N GLY A 1002 -43.99 19.77 -21.58
CA GLY A 1002 -45.06 18.78 -21.53
C GLY A 1002 -45.17 18.11 -20.17
N LEU A 1003 -45.71 18.82 -19.17
CA LEU A 1003 -45.84 18.33 -17.79
C LEU A 1003 -47.05 17.40 -17.62
N ALA A 1004 -46.83 16.20 -17.07
CA ALA A 1004 -47.85 15.15 -16.94
C ALA A 1004 -47.91 14.56 -15.51
N PHE A 1005 -49.00 14.81 -14.80
CA PHE A 1005 -49.22 14.33 -13.44
C PHE A 1005 -50.29 13.23 -13.43
N SER A 1006 -49.86 11.99 -13.19
CA SER A 1006 -50.65 10.79 -13.48
C SER A 1006 -51.77 10.47 -12.48
N ARG A 1007 -51.87 11.22 -11.37
CA ARG A 1007 -52.86 11.03 -10.30
C ARG A 1007 -53.58 12.30 -9.83
N ASP A 1008 -53.30 13.46 -10.43
CA ASP A 1008 -53.98 14.73 -10.08
C ASP A 1008 -55.41 14.84 -10.65
N GLY A 1009 -55.74 14.02 -11.67
CA GLY A 1009 -57.04 14.00 -12.33
C GLY A 1009 -57.74 12.63 -12.24
N LYS A 1010 -58.97 12.56 -12.76
CA LYS A 1010 -59.70 11.28 -12.94
C LYS A 1010 -59.02 10.38 -13.97
N ASP A 1011 -58.57 11.00 -15.06
CA ASP A 1011 -57.91 10.34 -16.18
C ASP A 1011 -56.38 10.42 -16.02
N LYS A 1012 -55.68 9.36 -16.41
CA LYS A 1012 -54.22 9.26 -16.25
C LYS A 1012 -53.50 10.12 -17.29
N SER A 1013 -52.83 11.18 -16.84
CA SER A 1013 -51.93 11.98 -17.69
C SER A 1013 -50.51 11.38 -17.66
N TYR A 1014 -49.95 11.09 -18.85
CA TYR A 1014 -48.57 10.62 -19.02
C TYR A 1014 -47.87 11.39 -20.15
N ILE A 1015 -46.54 11.28 -20.25
CA ILE A 1015 -45.73 12.04 -21.23
C ILE A 1015 -46.12 11.76 -22.69
N GLN A 1016 -46.45 10.51 -23.03
CA GLN A 1016 -46.94 10.11 -24.36
C GLN A 1016 -48.28 10.78 -24.72
N HIS A 1017 -49.10 11.17 -23.73
CA HIS A 1017 -50.34 11.93 -23.99
C HIS A 1017 -50.03 13.40 -24.32
N LYS A 1018 -48.92 13.95 -23.80
CA LYS A 1018 -48.41 15.28 -24.16
C LYS A 1018 -47.74 15.26 -25.54
N MET A 1019 -46.84 14.32 -25.78
CA MET A 1019 -46.21 14.14 -27.09
C MET A 1019 -47.22 13.94 -28.22
N LYS A 1020 -48.35 13.25 -27.98
CA LYS A 1020 -49.45 13.12 -28.96
C LYS A 1020 -50.27 14.39 -29.17
N GLN A 1021 -50.28 15.33 -28.22
CA GLN A 1021 -50.83 16.69 -28.40
C GLN A 1021 -49.87 17.54 -29.24
N ASP A 1022 -48.57 17.41 -29.00
CA ASP A 1022 -47.49 18.21 -29.60
C ASP A 1022 -46.92 17.62 -30.92
N LYS A 1023 -47.61 16.63 -31.49
CA LYS A 1023 -47.14 15.80 -32.63
C LYS A 1023 -46.62 16.60 -33.83
N ALA A 1024 -47.25 17.73 -34.19
CA ALA A 1024 -46.83 18.54 -35.34
C ALA A 1024 -45.49 19.26 -35.12
N MET A 1025 -45.19 19.64 -33.86
CA MET A 1025 -43.89 20.18 -33.48
C MET A 1025 -42.83 19.07 -33.49
N LEU A 1026 -43.15 17.91 -32.91
CA LEU A 1026 -42.24 16.76 -32.87
C LEU A 1026 -41.84 16.29 -34.28
N SER A 1027 -42.80 16.11 -35.18
CA SER A 1027 -42.49 15.69 -36.56
C SER A 1027 -41.63 16.71 -37.30
N GLN A 1028 -41.90 18.01 -37.14
CA GLN A 1028 -41.11 19.09 -37.74
C GLN A 1028 -39.67 19.11 -37.21
N MET A 1029 -39.48 18.95 -35.90
CA MET A 1029 -38.15 18.96 -35.27
C MET A 1029 -37.31 17.72 -35.64
N LEU A 1030 -37.93 16.54 -35.71
CA LEU A 1030 -37.25 15.29 -36.04
C LEU A 1030 -36.80 15.25 -37.51
N LEU A 1031 -37.68 15.68 -38.42
CA LEU A 1031 -37.41 15.73 -39.87
C LEU A 1031 -36.48 16.87 -40.30
N ALA A 1032 -36.08 17.76 -39.39
CA ALA A 1032 -35.10 18.79 -39.69
C ALA A 1032 -33.69 18.19 -39.89
N GLU A 1033 -32.90 18.85 -40.73
CA GLU A 1033 -31.54 18.43 -41.12
C GLU A 1033 -30.49 19.49 -40.74
N GLY A 1034 -29.21 19.08 -40.74
CA GLY A 1034 -28.08 19.99 -40.49
C GLY A 1034 -28.13 20.68 -39.13
N ALA A 1035 -28.05 22.01 -39.12
CA ALA A 1035 -27.98 22.83 -37.90
C ALA A 1035 -29.30 22.92 -37.11
N ASP A 1036 -30.43 22.59 -37.75
CA ASP A 1036 -31.77 22.59 -37.15
C ASP A 1036 -32.23 21.16 -36.75
N ALA A 1037 -31.43 20.13 -37.06
CA ALA A 1037 -31.72 18.73 -36.76
C ALA A 1037 -31.84 18.47 -35.25
N ALA A 1038 -33.04 18.08 -34.78
CA ALA A 1038 -33.25 17.81 -33.36
C ALA A 1038 -32.70 16.45 -32.92
N TYR A 1039 -32.33 16.37 -31.65
CA TYR A 1039 -31.94 15.14 -30.94
C TYR A 1039 -33.01 14.81 -29.89
N PHE A 1040 -33.37 13.53 -29.78
CA PHE A 1040 -34.37 13.01 -28.84
C PHE A 1040 -33.72 12.17 -27.75
N TYR A 1041 -34.12 12.40 -26.50
CA TYR A 1041 -33.60 11.73 -25.31
C TYR A 1041 -34.73 11.26 -24.40
N LEU A 1042 -34.70 9.99 -23.97
CA LEU A 1042 -35.61 9.43 -22.96
C LEU A 1042 -34.80 8.92 -21.76
N CYS A 1043 -35.18 9.33 -20.55
CA CYS A 1043 -34.60 8.79 -19.32
C CYS A 1043 -35.70 8.44 -18.29
N GLY A 1044 -35.56 7.27 -17.66
CA GLY A 1044 -36.53 6.76 -16.69
C GLY A 1044 -36.68 5.23 -16.73
N PRO A 1045 -37.78 4.69 -16.17
CA PRO A 1045 -38.04 3.25 -16.23
C PRO A 1045 -38.39 2.80 -17.66
N THR A 1046 -38.19 1.52 -17.96
CA THR A 1046 -38.42 0.87 -19.26
C THR A 1046 -39.89 0.76 -19.74
N TRP A 1047 -40.88 0.75 -18.84
CA TRP A 1047 -42.29 0.51 -19.21
C TRP A 1047 -42.96 1.46 -20.25
N PRO A 1048 -42.59 2.76 -20.38
CA PRO A 1048 -43.23 3.69 -21.32
C PRO A 1048 -42.50 3.80 -22.65
N VAL A 1049 -41.36 3.11 -22.84
CA VAL A 1049 -40.58 3.16 -24.10
C VAL A 1049 -41.46 2.83 -25.33
N PRO A 1050 -42.34 1.81 -25.32
CA PRO A 1050 -43.20 1.52 -26.48
C PRO A 1050 -44.24 2.63 -26.75
N ASP A 1051 -44.79 3.22 -25.68
CA ASP A 1051 -45.79 4.29 -25.75
C ASP A 1051 -45.20 5.61 -26.28
N VAL A 1052 -43.94 5.89 -25.92
CA VAL A 1052 -43.14 7.02 -26.41
C VAL A 1052 -42.74 6.82 -27.86
N TYR A 1053 -42.25 5.63 -28.23
CA TYR A 1053 -41.95 5.26 -29.61
C TYR A 1053 -43.19 5.38 -30.51
N GLU A 1054 -44.34 4.85 -30.08
CA GLU A 1054 -45.60 4.96 -30.82
C GLU A 1054 -46.06 6.42 -30.97
N ALA A 1055 -45.82 7.30 -29.99
CA ALA A 1055 -46.10 8.73 -30.12
C ALA A 1055 -45.21 9.41 -31.18
N LEU A 1056 -43.94 9.03 -31.27
CA LEU A 1056 -43.00 9.53 -32.29
C LEU A 1056 -43.36 9.00 -33.68
N VAL A 1057 -43.60 7.70 -33.85
CA VAL A 1057 -44.09 7.10 -35.11
C VAL A 1057 -45.39 7.77 -35.56
N SER A 1058 -46.37 7.94 -34.66
CA SER A 1058 -47.63 8.62 -34.96
C SER A 1058 -47.41 10.05 -35.48
N SER A 1059 -46.45 10.78 -34.91
CA SER A 1059 -46.12 12.14 -35.36
C SER A 1059 -45.53 12.16 -36.79
N LEU A 1060 -44.61 11.25 -37.09
CA LEU A 1060 -43.97 11.13 -38.40
C LEU A 1060 -44.96 10.66 -39.49
N VAL A 1061 -45.98 9.89 -39.13
CA VAL A 1061 -47.06 9.48 -40.04
C VAL A 1061 -48.06 10.62 -40.25
N GLU A 1062 -48.69 11.12 -39.18
CA GLU A 1062 -49.80 12.07 -39.28
C GLU A 1062 -49.38 13.49 -39.67
N ASN A 1063 -48.14 13.88 -39.36
CA ASN A 1063 -47.62 15.24 -39.61
C ASN A 1063 -46.29 15.27 -40.35
N GLY A 1064 -45.58 14.16 -40.47
CA GLY A 1064 -44.34 14.03 -41.24
C GLY A 1064 -44.51 13.48 -42.67
N GLY A 1065 -45.69 12.96 -43.03
CA GLY A 1065 -45.98 12.47 -44.38
C GLY A 1065 -45.31 11.15 -44.76
N LYS A 1066 -44.66 10.45 -43.81
CA LYS A 1066 -44.09 9.11 -44.00
C LYS A 1066 -45.19 8.04 -43.88
N GLU A 1067 -45.08 6.94 -44.62
CA GLU A 1067 -45.85 5.73 -44.30
C GLU A 1067 -45.37 5.13 -42.97
N ARG A 1068 -46.21 4.36 -42.26
CA ARG A 1068 -45.86 3.83 -40.93
C ARG A 1068 -44.52 3.08 -40.92
N LYS A 1069 -44.29 2.20 -41.89
CA LYS A 1069 -43.03 1.46 -42.01
C LYS A 1069 -41.83 2.39 -42.23
N GLN A 1070 -41.98 3.43 -43.06
CA GLN A 1070 -40.95 4.46 -43.31
C GLN A 1070 -40.70 5.36 -42.10
N ALA A 1071 -41.67 5.51 -41.20
CA ALA A 1071 -41.53 6.22 -39.93
C ALA A 1071 -40.82 5.35 -38.87
N GLU A 1072 -41.13 4.05 -38.81
CA GLU A 1072 -40.45 3.07 -37.96
C GLU A 1072 -38.98 2.90 -38.38
N GLU A 1073 -38.71 2.76 -39.69
CA GLU A 1073 -37.36 2.74 -40.28
C GLU A 1073 -36.59 4.04 -39.98
N TYR A 1074 -37.23 5.22 -40.10
CA TYR A 1074 -36.58 6.50 -39.81
C TYR A 1074 -36.20 6.71 -38.34
N ILE A 1075 -36.91 6.10 -37.38
CA ILE A 1075 -36.49 6.18 -35.96
C ILE A 1075 -35.28 5.29 -35.70
N GLU A 1076 -35.14 4.16 -36.40
CA GLU A 1076 -33.92 3.36 -36.35
C GLU A 1076 -32.75 4.06 -37.07
N GLU A 1077 -32.98 4.76 -38.20
CA GLU A 1077 -31.97 5.65 -38.80
C GLU A 1077 -31.52 6.76 -37.83
N LEU A 1078 -32.45 7.40 -37.10
CA LEU A 1078 -32.12 8.41 -36.08
C LEU A 1078 -31.34 7.81 -34.89
N LYS A 1079 -31.54 6.53 -34.58
CA LYS A 1079 -30.86 5.80 -33.50
C LYS A 1079 -29.45 5.40 -33.90
N GLU A 1080 -29.27 4.93 -35.14
CA GLU A 1080 -27.93 4.72 -35.74
C GLU A 1080 -27.13 6.03 -35.85
N ALA A 1081 -27.80 7.15 -36.09
CA ALA A 1081 -27.20 8.49 -36.12
C ALA A 1081 -27.02 9.16 -34.74
N GLU A 1082 -27.16 8.44 -33.63
CA GLU A 1082 -27.11 8.94 -32.24
C GLU A 1082 -28.08 10.11 -31.92
N ARG A 1083 -29.11 10.33 -32.76
CA ARG A 1083 -30.17 11.34 -32.60
C ARG A 1083 -31.39 10.83 -31.82
N TYR A 1084 -31.47 9.54 -31.50
CA TYR A 1084 -32.51 8.93 -30.68
C TYR A 1084 -31.87 8.10 -29.56
N VAL A 1085 -31.72 8.70 -28.38
CA VAL A 1085 -30.92 8.16 -27.26
C VAL A 1085 -31.81 7.78 -26.08
N LEU A 1086 -31.65 6.56 -25.55
CA LEU A 1086 -32.44 6.04 -24.44
C LEU A 1086 -31.52 5.61 -23.28
N GLU A 1087 -31.69 6.21 -22.10
CA GLU A 1087 -31.02 5.79 -20.87
C GLU A 1087 -32.09 5.31 -19.85
N VAL A 1088 -32.42 4.02 -19.93
CA VAL A 1088 -33.58 3.44 -19.22
C VAL A 1088 -33.23 2.26 -18.32
N TYR A 1089 -34.03 2.07 -17.26
CA TYR A 1089 -33.80 1.12 -16.16
C TYR A 1089 -35.06 0.38 -15.66
#